data_AF-A0A5C8VCV4-F1
#
_entry.id   AF-A0A5C8VCV4-F1
#
_cell.length_a   1.000
_cell.length_b   1.000
_cell.length_c   1.000
_cell.angle_alpha   90.00
_cell.angle_beta   90.00
_cell.angle_gamma   90.00
#
_symmetry.space_group_name_H-M   'P 1'
#
loop_
_entity.id
_entity.type
_entity.pdbx_description
1 polymer ?
#
loop_
_entity_poly.entity_id
_entity_poly.type
_entity_poly.pdbx_seq_one_letter_code
_entity_poly.pdbx_strand_id
1 'polypeptide(L)'
;MRRHAYVDCISGGGFNRRRLIATALCRSTLGLAALGASVSHHALAQSLASTDPATWRTPEYQADWGLEAMHAADAYAAGYTGLGVTVGVVDSGVYRAHPEFADGRIKPLTLTGTFGADGFYFMDWSGNPINRSPRPTSFSGGQPYSVPGAYNAAYNDPHGTHVTGTIGASRDGVGMHGVAFNANVYVTNTQSTDEMTYGANADYAYFKNAYGSLAAAGARAINTSWGNSPPADSYNNIEGLVSSYANFIGKKTYLDALAEVAKKYDPILVFAAGNNSTAHPDTRSVLPYFQSDLERNWVTVGATRRDDQGRSDPSRLVLDIYSVKAGAAKYWYVAAPGGAITSTVPPSAPGDAWTADHWHVDLNKQSGYSTVNGTSMAAPHATGALAVIMQRYPYMTNQQARDVLLTTAYHRNAVDGVPDANPNAPNAIWGWGVIDLNKAMKGPGQFLGPVVANLPTGTSDTWSNDISEDALVQRKQENDAEAAAWPARKADGDRQRTVPALQAAIPTARNTLDAVVKALGRGNQAAILTALKVAGADPVASVILDTFIDGTGYRRYWPLTNYGYARGYVGWRLGSYLAGLTSADYARTAVAVAAEWQAEIPLETTRIASFASIPTRGSLIKTGGGTLTLTGTNSYSGGTTFAGGTLSVSRDASLGAASAPLSFDGGVLQVTGTGFTATDRPITWANGGGGLDIADPANTFTLTQSLTGTGGLAKLGAGTLALSGTNTYAGATTIAAGTLLARGGQAIGDRSAVLVGAGATLALADGETVGSLAGQGRVALGSARLTAGGDNSSTTFAGTLDGTGGLTKAGAGTLTLAGTNTYTGGTTLAGGTLSVSREASLGAASAPLSFDGGVLQVTGTGFTATDRPIAWAAGGGGFDIADPANTFTLTQSLSGPGGLTKLGAGTLTLTGAHGFTGPTIVAAGGLGLTASASLVSPVITLAGTTLTHAGTLAGGLTNAGITLTSGTSEG
;
A
#
# COMPACT_ATOMS: atom_id res chain seq x y z
N MET A 1 30.01 -48.89 21.85
CA MET A 1 30.55 -49.77 22.92
C MET A 1 30.69 -48.96 24.20
N ARG A 2 30.07 -49.44 25.30
CA ARG A 2 30.37 -49.29 26.75
C ARG A 2 31.54 -48.33 27.14
N ARG A 3 31.50 -47.45 28.16
CA ARG A 3 31.10 -47.63 29.58
C ARG A 3 31.24 -46.30 30.37
N HIS A 4 30.53 -46.23 31.50
CA HIS A 4 30.47 -45.21 32.58
C HIS A 4 31.77 -44.90 33.35
N ALA A 5 31.83 -43.72 34.01
CA ALA A 5 31.98 -43.58 35.48
C ALA A 5 31.75 -42.12 35.96
N TYR A 6 31.10 -41.97 37.12
CA TYR A 6 30.76 -40.78 37.92
C TYR A 6 31.59 -40.86 39.22
N VAL A 7 32.10 -39.74 39.79
CA VAL A 7 32.34 -39.54 41.25
C VAL A 7 32.49 -38.03 41.61
N ASP A 8 31.63 -37.59 42.54
CA ASP A 8 31.66 -36.63 43.66
C ASP A 8 32.41 -35.26 43.70
N CYS A 9 31.65 -34.30 44.27
CA CYS A 9 32.02 -33.00 44.85
C CYS A 9 32.49 -33.12 46.32
N ILE A 10 33.20 -32.10 46.85
CA ILE A 10 32.91 -31.41 48.15
C ILE A 10 33.91 -30.27 48.46
N SER A 11 33.38 -29.23 49.13
CA SER A 11 34.00 -28.15 49.95
C SER A 11 34.61 -26.95 49.20
N GLY A 12 34.45 -25.68 49.60
CA GLY A 12 33.76 -25.06 50.75
C GLY A 12 34.49 -23.78 51.18
N GLY A 13 33.81 -22.62 51.15
CA GLY A 13 34.02 -21.49 52.07
C GLY A 13 34.97 -20.33 51.69
N GLY A 14 34.48 -19.08 51.79
CA GLY A 14 35.31 -17.88 51.94
C GLY A 14 34.70 -16.54 51.47
N PHE A 15 34.19 -15.73 52.41
CA PHE A 15 33.50 -14.43 52.26
C PHE A 15 34.45 -13.21 52.06
N ASN A 16 34.08 -12.19 51.26
CA ASN A 16 33.98 -10.77 51.70
C ASN A 16 33.36 -9.77 50.66
N ARG A 17 32.76 -8.68 51.18
CA ARG A 17 31.78 -7.69 50.64
C ARG A 17 32.41 -6.59 49.73
N ARG A 18 31.76 -5.88 48.78
CA ARG A 18 30.52 -5.04 48.81
C ARG A 18 30.00 -4.65 47.38
N ARG A 19 28.65 -4.58 47.24
CA ARG A 19 27.73 -3.74 46.39
C ARG A 19 28.24 -3.21 45.02
N LEU A 20 27.53 -3.35 43.88
CA LEU A 20 26.14 -2.93 43.58
C LEU A 20 25.66 -3.56 42.26
N ILE A 21 24.34 -3.53 42.07
CA ILE A 21 23.46 -4.17 41.09
C ILE A 21 23.72 -3.81 39.61
N ALA A 22 23.74 -4.83 38.72
CA ALA A 22 23.02 -4.86 37.43
C ALA A 22 23.28 -6.19 36.69
N THR A 23 22.19 -6.77 36.18
CA THR A 23 22.03 -8.14 35.66
C THR A 23 22.53 -8.31 34.22
N ALA A 24 23.31 -9.35 33.91
CA ALA A 24 23.41 -9.94 32.56
C ALA A 24 24.16 -11.30 32.53
N LEU A 25 23.46 -12.30 32.01
CA LEU A 25 23.91 -13.41 31.16
C LEU A 25 24.68 -14.67 31.69
N CYS A 26 23.99 -15.80 31.48
CA CYS A 26 24.42 -17.02 30.75
C CYS A 26 25.13 -18.21 31.45
N ARG A 27 24.52 -19.39 31.18
CA ARG A 27 25.08 -20.77 31.02
C ARG A 27 25.49 -21.51 32.32
N SER A 28 25.24 -22.80 32.54
CA SER A 28 24.56 -23.88 31.81
C SER A 28 24.53 -25.16 32.68
N THR A 29 23.47 -25.96 32.52
CA THR A 29 23.38 -27.44 32.59
C THR A 29 23.45 -28.26 33.92
N LEU A 30 22.44 -29.15 34.00
CA LEU A 30 22.42 -30.56 34.42
C LEU A 30 22.12 -30.93 35.89
N GLY A 31 20.94 -31.55 36.06
CA GLY A 31 20.62 -32.52 37.10
C GLY A 31 19.39 -33.33 36.67
N LEU A 32 19.57 -34.61 36.32
CA LEU A 32 18.48 -35.56 36.06
C LEU A 32 18.80 -36.87 36.79
N ALA A 33 17.89 -37.35 37.65
CA ALA A 33 17.31 -38.69 37.59
C ALA A 33 16.56 -39.05 38.89
N ALA A 34 15.24 -39.29 38.78
CA ALA A 34 14.56 -40.47 39.34
C ALA A 34 13.10 -40.56 38.84
N LEU A 35 12.92 -41.32 37.76
CA LEU A 35 11.83 -42.25 37.39
C LEU A 35 10.38 -42.01 37.90
N GLY A 36 9.53 -41.69 36.91
CA GLY A 36 8.08 -41.91 36.91
C GLY A 36 7.53 -41.52 35.54
N ALA A 37 7.07 -42.49 34.75
CA ALA A 37 6.68 -42.30 33.36
C ALA A 37 5.43 -41.41 33.20
N SER A 38 5.62 -40.19 32.69
CA SER A 38 4.65 -39.43 31.89
C SER A 38 5.37 -38.21 31.32
N VAL A 39 6.09 -38.36 30.20
CA VAL A 39 6.56 -37.19 29.46
C VAL A 39 5.34 -36.66 28.71
N SER A 40 4.78 -35.55 29.17
CA SER A 40 3.68 -34.86 28.49
C SER A 40 4.05 -34.55 27.03
N HIS A 41 3.14 -34.87 26.11
CA HIS A 41 3.23 -34.67 24.65
C HIS A 41 3.55 -33.23 24.18
N HIS A 42 3.70 -32.28 25.09
CA HIS A 42 4.09 -30.88 24.83
C HIS A 42 5.59 -30.65 24.59
N ALA A 43 6.47 -31.63 24.81
CA ALA A 43 7.92 -31.40 24.79
C ALA A 43 8.63 -31.71 23.45
N LEU A 44 7.90 -32.13 22.40
CA LEU A 44 8.46 -32.43 21.07
C LEU A 44 7.75 -31.73 19.89
N ALA A 45 6.72 -30.90 20.15
CA ALA A 45 6.21 -29.93 19.18
C ALA A 45 7.09 -28.67 19.24
N GLN A 46 7.85 -28.46 18.17
CA GLN A 46 9.13 -27.77 18.13
C GLN A 46 9.07 -26.23 18.20
N SER A 47 10.18 -25.64 18.64
CA SER A 47 10.34 -24.23 19.01
C SER A 47 9.77 -23.23 18.00
N LEU A 48 8.74 -22.49 18.41
CA LEU A 48 8.25 -21.25 17.78
C LEU A 48 9.31 -20.12 17.68
N ALA A 49 10.59 -20.41 17.94
CA ALA A 49 11.68 -19.44 18.06
C ALA A 49 12.80 -19.61 17.01
N SER A 50 12.72 -20.61 16.13
CA SER A 50 13.76 -20.83 15.12
C SER A 50 13.56 -19.94 13.89
N THR A 51 14.58 -19.15 13.55
CA THR A 51 14.62 -18.30 12.34
C THR A 51 15.15 -19.03 11.11
N ASP A 52 15.47 -20.33 11.21
CA ASP A 52 15.93 -21.14 10.08
C ASP A 52 14.74 -21.90 9.45
N PRO A 53 14.34 -21.58 8.20
CA PRO A 53 13.25 -22.26 7.49
C PRO A 53 13.43 -23.79 7.42
N ALA A 54 14.65 -24.32 7.41
CA ALA A 54 14.88 -25.76 7.34
C ALA A 54 14.30 -26.49 8.55
N THR A 55 14.32 -25.86 9.73
CA THR A 55 13.81 -26.45 10.98
C THR A 55 12.29 -26.61 11.01
N TRP A 56 11.57 -25.91 10.12
CA TRP A 56 10.11 -25.99 10.03
C TRP A 56 9.63 -27.18 9.16
N ARG A 57 10.53 -27.80 8.38
CA ARG A 57 10.21 -28.89 7.43
C ARG A 57 10.12 -30.26 8.09
N THR A 58 9.36 -30.34 9.18
CA THR A 58 9.05 -31.57 9.93
C THR A 58 8.22 -32.58 9.12
N PRO A 59 8.11 -33.86 9.53
CA PRO A 59 7.20 -34.81 8.89
C PRO A 59 5.75 -34.30 8.79
N GLU A 60 5.23 -33.65 9.84
CA GLU A 60 3.89 -33.03 9.86
C GLU A 60 3.75 -31.92 8.80
N TYR A 61 4.78 -31.10 8.60
CA TYR A 61 4.83 -30.09 7.53
C TYR A 61 4.89 -30.74 6.15
N GLN A 62 5.60 -31.86 6.01
CA GLN A 62 5.78 -32.55 4.73
C GLN A 62 4.56 -33.40 4.33
N ALA A 63 3.63 -33.65 5.25
CA ALA A 63 2.39 -34.37 4.99
C ALA A 63 1.51 -33.65 3.95
N ASP A 64 1.54 -32.32 3.97
CA ASP A 64 1.02 -31.47 2.90
C ASP A 64 2.17 -30.82 2.13
N TRP A 65 2.44 -31.34 0.94
CA TRP A 65 3.50 -30.83 0.09
C TRP A 65 3.28 -29.39 -0.37
N GLY A 66 2.03 -28.92 -0.31
CA GLY A 66 1.67 -27.58 -0.71
C GLY A 66 2.37 -26.51 0.12
N LEU A 67 2.69 -26.81 1.38
CA LEU A 67 3.45 -25.91 2.25
C LEU A 67 4.85 -25.63 1.68
N GLU A 68 5.55 -26.65 1.17
CA GLU A 68 6.85 -26.48 0.53
C GLU A 68 6.75 -25.72 -0.79
N ALA A 69 5.75 -26.06 -1.60
CA ALA A 69 5.51 -25.40 -2.88
C ALA A 69 5.17 -23.91 -2.76
N MET A 70 4.62 -23.46 -1.64
CA MET A 70 4.35 -22.05 -1.38
C MET A 70 5.44 -21.37 -0.54
N HIS A 71 6.52 -22.07 -0.21
CA HIS A 71 7.57 -21.58 0.68
C HIS A 71 7.07 -21.15 2.07
N ALA A 72 6.10 -21.87 2.64
CA ALA A 72 5.47 -21.51 3.91
C ALA A 72 6.46 -21.50 5.10
N ALA A 73 7.48 -22.38 5.06
CA ALA A 73 8.54 -22.41 6.07
C ALA A 73 9.29 -21.07 6.23
N ASP A 74 9.43 -20.27 5.15
CA ASP A 74 10.08 -18.96 5.23
C ASP A 74 9.23 -17.96 6.03
N ALA A 75 7.90 -18.01 5.87
CA ALA A 75 6.99 -17.19 6.66
C ALA A 75 6.99 -17.62 8.13
N TYR A 76 6.99 -18.93 8.41
CA TYR A 76 7.03 -19.45 9.78
C TYR A 76 8.33 -19.08 10.50
N ALA A 77 9.47 -19.20 9.82
CA ALA A 77 10.77 -18.77 10.34
C ALA A 77 10.83 -17.26 10.61
N ALA A 78 10.08 -16.47 9.85
CA ALA A 78 9.91 -15.04 10.10
C ALA A 78 8.84 -14.72 11.17
N GLY A 79 8.20 -15.74 11.77
CA GLY A 79 7.24 -15.62 12.87
C GLY A 79 5.77 -15.46 12.46
N TYR A 80 5.43 -15.70 11.19
CA TYR A 80 4.08 -15.50 10.65
C TYR A 80 3.39 -16.84 10.38
N THR A 81 2.31 -17.11 11.12
CA THR A 81 1.59 -18.39 11.16
C THR A 81 0.07 -18.23 11.02
N GLY A 82 -0.39 -17.01 10.70
CA GLY A 82 -1.80 -16.60 10.72
C GLY A 82 -2.33 -16.17 12.10
N LEU A 83 -1.45 -16.01 13.10
CA LEU A 83 -1.85 -15.67 14.47
C LEU A 83 -2.61 -14.34 14.52
N GLY A 84 -3.73 -14.31 15.24
CA GLY A 84 -4.56 -13.11 15.42
C GLY A 84 -5.42 -12.75 14.20
N VAL A 85 -5.30 -13.48 13.09
CA VAL A 85 -6.15 -13.31 11.92
C VAL A 85 -7.35 -14.23 12.02
N THR A 86 -8.50 -13.74 11.53
CA THR A 86 -9.73 -14.52 11.43
C THR A 86 -10.07 -14.72 9.96
N VAL A 87 -10.36 -15.97 9.59
CA VAL A 87 -10.85 -16.36 8.26
C VAL A 87 -12.14 -17.16 8.38
N GLY A 88 -12.89 -17.21 7.29
CA GLY A 88 -14.17 -17.90 7.19
C GLY A 88 -14.12 -19.04 6.19
N VAL A 89 -14.99 -20.03 6.38
CA VAL A 89 -15.23 -21.12 5.44
C VAL A 89 -16.73 -21.29 5.26
N VAL A 90 -17.20 -21.29 4.02
CA VAL A 90 -18.53 -21.76 3.65
C VAL A 90 -18.33 -23.09 2.93
N ASP A 91 -18.82 -24.18 3.51
CA ASP A 91 -18.64 -25.54 2.95
C ASP A 91 -19.66 -26.52 3.56
N SER A 92 -19.51 -27.85 3.41
CA SER A 92 -20.39 -28.86 4.01
C SER A 92 -20.27 -29.01 5.54
N GLY A 93 -19.74 -28.00 6.24
CA GLY A 93 -19.53 -28.00 7.68
C GLY A 93 -18.23 -28.69 8.12
N VAL A 94 -17.93 -28.59 9.42
CA VAL A 94 -16.65 -29.06 9.99
C VAL A 94 -16.81 -30.04 11.14
N TYR A 95 -16.08 -31.15 11.10
CA TYR A 95 -15.99 -32.11 12.19
C TYR A 95 -15.05 -31.60 13.28
N ARG A 96 -15.57 -30.74 14.16
CA ARG A 96 -14.81 -30.06 15.23
C ARG A 96 -14.12 -31.03 16.21
N ALA A 97 -14.59 -32.26 16.34
CA ALA A 97 -14.01 -33.25 17.25
C ALA A 97 -12.69 -33.87 16.73
N HIS A 98 -12.23 -33.49 15.53
CA HIS A 98 -10.92 -33.90 15.03
C HIS A 98 -9.80 -33.42 15.99
N PRO A 99 -8.78 -34.25 16.31
CA PRO A 99 -7.68 -33.86 17.20
C PRO A 99 -6.97 -32.57 16.80
N GLU A 100 -6.75 -32.37 15.50
CA GLU A 100 -6.15 -31.14 14.94
C GLU A 100 -6.92 -29.85 15.26
N PHE A 101 -8.16 -29.94 15.75
CA PHE A 101 -9.02 -28.80 16.09
C PHE A 101 -9.28 -28.69 17.60
N ALA A 102 -8.58 -29.49 18.42
CA ALA A 102 -8.79 -29.57 19.86
C ALA A 102 -8.47 -28.27 20.62
N ASP A 103 -7.67 -27.38 20.03
CA ASP A 103 -7.31 -26.08 20.62
C ASP A 103 -8.43 -25.03 20.59
N GLY A 104 -9.56 -25.34 19.95
CA GLY A 104 -10.75 -24.50 19.93
C GLY A 104 -10.73 -23.31 18.97
N ARG A 105 -9.70 -23.17 18.11
CA ARG A 105 -9.64 -22.10 17.09
C ARG A 105 -10.68 -22.26 15.98
N ILE A 106 -11.12 -23.49 15.73
CA ILE A 106 -12.15 -23.81 14.73
C ILE A 106 -13.56 -23.66 15.35
N LYS A 107 -14.34 -22.74 14.79
CA LYS A 107 -15.59 -22.24 15.36
C LYS A 107 -16.75 -22.38 14.37
N PRO A 108 -17.49 -23.51 14.39
CA PRO A 108 -18.71 -23.63 13.61
C PRO A 108 -19.79 -22.66 14.10
N LEU A 109 -20.39 -21.88 13.20
CA LEU A 109 -21.48 -20.95 13.50
C LEU A 109 -22.84 -21.58 13.18
N THR A 110 -23.83 -21.40 14.05
CA THR A 110 -25.21 -21.80 13.75
C THR A 110 -25.94 -20.65 13.06
N LEU A 111 -26.41 -20.89 11.85
CA LEU A 111 -27.18 -19.93 11.07
C LEU A 111 -28.68 -20.12 11.31
N THR A 112 -29.37 -19.06 11.68
CA THR A 112 -30.84 -19.05 11.83
C THR A 112 -31.45 -17.98 10.94
N GLY A 113 -32.58 -18.27 10.30
CA GLY A 113 -33.27 -17.32 9.44
C GLY A 113 -34.45 -17.95 8.72
N THR A 114 -34.91 -17.32 7.65
CA THR A 114 -35.96 -17.82 6.75
C THR A 114 -35.48 -17.77 5.31
N PHE A 115 -35.78 -18.81 4.52
CA PHE A 115 -35.49 -18.79 3.08
C PHE A 115 -36.27 -17.67 2.40
N GLY A 116 -35.66 -17.02 1.41
CA GLY A 116 -36.27 -15.94 0.65
C GLY A 116 -37.12 -16.42 -0.53
N ALA A 117 -36.81 -17.59 -1.08
CA ALA A 117 -37.52 -18.18 -2.21
C ALA A 117 -37.57 -19.72 -2.09
N ASP A 118 -38.41 -20.33 -2.93
CA ASP A 118 -38.41 -21.78 -3.12
C ASP A 118 -37.10 -22.22 -3.79
N GLY A 119 -36.61 -23.40 -3.42
CA GLY A 119 -35.39 -23.95 -4.00
C GLY A 119 -35.14 -25.40 -3.62
N PHE A 120 -33.93 -25.88 -3.93
CA PHE A 120 -33.56 -27.28 -3.77
C PHE A 120 -32.26 -27.42 -2.99
N TYR A 121 -32.19 -28.42 -2.11
CA TYR A 121 -30.97 -28.72 -1.34
C TYR A 121 -29.95 -29.50 -2.15
N PHE A 122 -30.42 -30.38 -3.03
CA PHE A 122 -29.60 -31.27 -3.84
C PHE A 122 -30.12 -31.30 -5.27
N MET A 123 -29.18 -31.32 -6.21
CA MET A 123 -29.43 -31.61 -7.61
C MET A 123 -28.52 -32.74 -8.05
N ASP A 124 -28.99 -33.58 -8.97
CA ASP A 124 -28.11 -34.49 -9.68
C ASP A 124 -27.27 -33.74 -10.71
N TRP A 125 -26.38 -34.49 -11.36
CA TRP A 125 -25.50 -33.97 -12.40
C TRP A 125 -26.18 -33.63 -13.72
N SER A 126 -27.51 -33.69 -13.78
CA SER A 126 -28.31 -33.21 -14.89
C SER A 126 -29.10 -31.95 -14.48
N GLY A 127 -28.88 -31.42 -13.27
CA GLY A 127 -29.60 -30.27 -12.72
C GLY A 127 -30.99 -30.62 -12.19
N ASN A 128 -31.34 -31.90 -12.06
CA ASN A 128 -32.64 -32.31 -11.55
C ASN A 128 -32.62 -32.43 -10.02
N PRO A 129 -33.67 -32.00 -9.31
CA PRO A 129 -33.75 -32.17 -7.86
C PRO A 129 -33.68 -33.65 -7.45
N ILE A 130 -32.84 -33.97 -6.46
CA ILE A 130 -32.74 -35.32 -5.90
C ILE A 130 -32.99 -35.35 -4.40
N ASN A 131 -33.55 -36.47 -3.92
CA ASN A 131 -33.82 -36.68 -2.51
C ASN A 131 -32.61 -37.33 -1.85
N ARG A 132 -32.12 -36.75 -0.75
CA ARG A 132 -31.09 -37.36 0.09
C ARG A 132 -31.55 -37.35 1.55
N SER A 133 -32.18 -38.46 1.93
CA SER A 133 -32.68 -38.71 3.29
C SER A 133 -31.58 -38.51 4.34
N PRO A 134 -31.86 -37.85 5.47
CA PRO A 134 -33.19 -37.43 5.95
C PRO A 134 -33.65 -36.05 5.46
N ARG A 135 -32.89 -35.37 4.59
CA ARG A 135 -33.28 -34.04 4.09
C ARG A 135 -34.26 -34.15 2.90
N PRO A 136 -35.29 -33.28 2.84
CA PRO A 136 -36.18 -33.22 1.70
C PRO A 136 -35.45 -32.72 0.43
N THR A 137 -36.08 -32.92 -0.72
CA THR A 137 -35.59 -32.45 -2.03
C THR A 137 -35.55 -30.92 -2.13
N SER A 138 -36.57 -30.25 -1.59
CA SER A 138 -36.80 -28.81 -1.72
C SER A 138 -37.01 -28.11 -0.38
N PHE A 139 -36.87 -26.79 -0.40
CA PHE A 139 -37.30 -25.86 0.64
C PHE A 139 -38.23 -24.80 0.05
N SER A 140 -39.04 -24.19 0.91
CA SER A 140 -40.00 -23.17 0.51
C SER A 140 -39.59 -21.78 0.98
N GLY A 141 -39.91 -20.75 0.20
CA GLY A 141 -39.81 -19.36 0.61
C GLY A 141 -40.61 -19.11 1.89
N GLY A 142 -40.01 -18.42 2.86
CA GLY A 142 -40.58 -18.18 4.19
C GLY A 142 -40.38 -19.33 5.18
N GLN A 143 -39.90 -20.51 4.75
CA GLN A 143 -39.59 -21.61 5.67
C GLN A 143 -38.40 -21.21 6.57
N PRO A 144 -38.51 -21.38 7.90
CA PRO A 144 -37.41 -21.13 8.80
C PRO A 144 -36.31 -22.20 8.67
N TYR A 145 -35.07 -21.81 8.90
CA TYR A 145 -33.91 -22.69 8.98
C TYR A 145 -33.11 -22.44 10.26
N SER A 146 -32.50 -23.51 10.77
CA SER A 146 -31.49 -23.48 11.83
C SER A 146 -30.41 -24.49 11.48
N VAL A 147 -29.26 -24.02 11.04
CA VAL A 147 -28.22 -24.84 10.42
C VAL A 147 -26.92 -24.68 11.19
N PRO A 148 -26.46 -25.70 11.91
CA PRO A 148 -25.14 -25.69 12.53
C PRO A 148 -24.04 -25.71 11.46
N GLY A 149 -22.98 -24.92 11.68
CA GLY A 149 -21.72 -25.01 10.94
C GLY A 149 -20.94 -26.30 11.22
N ALA A 150 -21.35 -27.06 12.25
CA ALA A 150 -20.76 -28.35 12.59
C ALA A 150 -21.17 -29.40 11.55
N TYR A 151 -20.25 -30.32 11.26
CA TYR A 151 -20.48 -31.47 10.39
C TYR A 151 -21.61 -32.34 10.91
N ASN A 152 -22.48 -32.79 10.01
CA ASN A 152 -23.54 -33.75 10.30
C ASN A 152 -23.50 -34.90 9.28
N ALA A 153 -23.13 -36.10 9.74
CA ALA A 153 -22.97 -37.29 8.91
C ALA A 153 -24.25 -37.71 8.14
N ALA A 154 -25.43 -37.23 8.57
CA ALA A 154 -26.68 -37.54 7.89
C ALA A 154 -26.80 -36.89 6.50
N TYR A 155 -26.12 -35.78 6.24
CA TYR A 155 -26.26 -35.05 4.97
C TYR A 155 -25.03 -34.24 4.54
N ASN A 156 -23.96 -34.22 5.33
CA ASN A 156 -22.68 -33.61 4.96
C ASN A 156 -21.67 -34.70 4.56
N ASP A 157 -20.82 -34.37 3.60
CA ASP A 157 -19.64 -35.17 3.24
C ASP A 157 -18.39 -34.68 3.99
N PRO A 158 -17.25 -35.39 3.92
CA PRO A 158 -16.00 -34.97 4.55
C PRO A 158 -15.39 -33.66 4.05
N HIS A 159 -15.90 -33.09 2.94
CA HIS A 159 -15.25 -32.02 2.18
C HIS A 159 -14.91 -30.78 3.03
N GLY A 160 -15.89 -30.23 3.76
CA GLY A 160 -15.68 -29.02 4.56
C GLY A 160 -14.68 -29.20 5.71
N THR A 161 -14.52 -30.42 6.22
CA THR A 161 -13.49 -30.74 7.21
C THR A 161 -12.09 -30.72 6.58
N HIS A 162 -11.95 -31.26 5.36
CA HIS A 162 -10.68 -31.26 4.61
C HIS A 162 -10.22 -29.84 4.28
N VAL A 163 -11.14 -29.02 3.73
CA VAL A 163 -10.93 -27.60 3.45
C VAL A 163 -10.49 -26.83 4.71
N THR A 164 -11.18 -27.08 5.84
CA THR A 164 -10.86 -26.40 7.10
C THR A 164 -9.48 -26.81 7.63
N GLY A 165 -9.11 -28.09 7.51
CA GLY A 165 -7.79 -28.60 7.91
C GLY A 165 -6.64 -27.96 7.13
N THR A 166 -6.78 -27.82 5.81
CA THR A 166 -5.76 -27.21 4.94
C THR A 166 -5.50 -25.75 5.33
N ILE A 167 -6.52 -25.05 5.84
CA ILE A 167 -6.36 -23.68 6.37
C ILE A 167 -5.73 -23.72 7.76
N GLY A 168 -6.31 -24.48 8.70
CA GLY A 168 -6.14 -24.20 10.13
C GLY A 168 -5.95 -25.41 11.05
N ALA A 169 -5.68 -26.62 10.54
CA ALA A 169 -5.24 -27.73 11.36
C ALA A 169 -4.03 -27.32 12.22
N SER A 170 -4.04 -27.76 13.49
CA SER A 170 -3.03 -27.37 14.47
C SER A 170 -1.65 -27.87 14.08
N ARG A 171 -0.62 -27.22 14.59
CA ARG A 171 0.75 -27.72 14.51
C ARG A 171 1.10 -28.36 15.85
N ASP A 172 0.84 -29.65 15.99
CA ASP A 172 0.99 -30.42 17.23
C ASP A 172 2.02 -31.56 17.15
N GLY A 173 2.60 -31.76 15.96
CA GLY A 173 3.60 -32.78 15.67
C GLY A 173 3.01 -34.12 15.20
N VAL A 174 1.70 -34.22 15.00
CA VAL A 174 0.98 -35.41 14.53
C VAL A 174 0.30 -35.10 13.19
N GLY A 175 0.19 -36.10 12.31
CA GLY A 175 -0.59 -35.95 11.08
C GLY A 175 -0.09 -34.84 10.15
N MET A 176 -0.88 -33.77 10.03
CA MET A 176 -0.63 -32.60 9.17
C MET A 176 -1.10 -31.32 9.85
N HIS A 177 -0.52 -30.19 9.46
CA HIS A 177 -0.99 -28.88 9.90
C HIS A 177 -1.38 -27.99 8.73
N GLY A 178 -2.28 -27.03 8.99
CA GLY A 178 -2.75 -26.08 7.99
C GLY A 178 -1.71 -24.99 7.68
N VAL A 179 -1.92 -24.26 6.59
CA VAL A 179 -1.06 -23.11 6.20
C VAL A 179 -1.06 -22.01 7.28
N ALA A 180 -2.22 -21.77 7.89
CA ALA A 180 -2.42 -20.75 8.92
C ALA A 180 -2.84 -21.43 10.24
N PHE A 181 -2.00 -22.34 10.73
CA PHE A 181 -2.24 -23.18 11.91
C PHE A 181 -2.44 -22.41 13.23
N ASN A 182 -2.34 -21.08 13.25
CA ASN A 182 -2.68 -20.24 14.41
C ASN A 182 -3.83 -19.25 14.15
N ALA A 183 -4.45 -19.28 12.97
CA ALA A 183 -5.61 -18.44 12.66
C ALA A 183 -6.88 -18.93 13.37
N ASN A 184 -7.81 -18.01 13.62
CA ASN A 184 -9.19 -18.35 13.97
C ASN A 184 -9.95 -18.69 12.68
N VAL A 185 -10.66 -19.82 12.65
CA VAL A 185 -11.44 -20.23 11.47
C VAL A 185 -12.89 -20.38 11.88
N TYR A 186 -13.77 -19.54 11.34
CA TYR A 186 -15.21 -19.69 11.47
C TYR A 186 -15.76 -20.47 10.30
N VAL A 187 -16.69 -21.40 10.57
CA VAL A 187 -17.25 -22.28 9.53
C VAL A 187 -18.76 -22.16 9.51
N THR A 188 -19.34 -21.97 8.33
CA THR A 188 -20.77 -22.09 8.07
C THR A 188 -21.03 -23.21 7.08
N ASN A 189 -22.25 -23.77 7.13
CA ASN A 189 -22.61 -24.96 6.38
C ASN A 189 -23.39 -24.57 5.10
N THR A 190 -23.17 -25.24 3.98
CA THR A 190 -23.96 -25.07 2.74
C THR A 190 -25.32 -25.74 2.81
N GLN A 191 -25.60 -26.49 3.89
CA GLN A 191 -26.75 -27.39 4.04
C GLN A 191 -26.72 -28.63 3.15
N SER A 192 -25.60 -28.89 2.48
CA SER A 192 -25.47 -29.89 1.45
C SER A 192 -24.09 -30.54 1.50
N THR A 193 -23.70 -31.17 0.41
CA THR A 193 -22.39 -31.76 0.15
C THR A 193 -21.67 -31.00 -0.96
N ASP A 194 -20.43 -31.36 -1.23
CA ASP A 194 -19.67 -30.79 -2.36
C ASP A 194 -20.28 -31.15 -3.72
N GLU A 195 -21.12 -32.18 -3.77
CA GLU A 195 -21.87 -32.54 -4.99
C GLU A 195 -22.96 -31.53 -5.37
N MET A 196 -23.29 -30.56 -4.50
CA MET A 196 -24.33 -29.57 -4.74
C MET A 196 -24.08 -28.80 -6.04
N THR A 197 -24.99 -28.90 -7.02
CA THR A 197 -24.96 -28.00 -8.17
C THR A 197 -25.47 -26.62 -7.76
N TYR A 198 -24.61 -25.61 -7.84
CA TYR A 198 -25.02 -24.22 -7.58
C TYR A 198 -25.73 -23.63 -8.79
N GLY A 199 -26.66 -22.69 -8.56
CA GLY A 199 -27.44 -22.06 -9.63
C GLY A 199 -28.40 -21.00 -9.09
N ALA A 200 -29.27 -20.47 -9.95
CA ALA A 200 -30.26 -19.46 -9.56
C ALA A 200 -31.29 -19.97 -8.51
N ASN A 201 -31.34 -21.29 -8.28
CA ASN A 201 -32.12 -21.96 -7.25
C ASN A 201 -31.52 -21.88 -5.83
N ALA A 202 -30.25 -21.47 -5.70
CA ALA A 202 -29.62 -21.28 -4.39
C ALA A 202 -30.16 -20.00 -3.73
N ASP A 203 -30.62 -20.14 -2.48
CA ASP A 203 -31.36 -19.08 -1.80
C ASP A 203 -30.49 -17.87 -1.44
N TYR A 204 -30.90 -16.69 -1.89
CA TYR A 204 -30.25 -15.42 -1.58
C TYR A 204 -30.14 -15.17 -0.07
N ALA A 205 -31.22 -15.36 0.69
CA ALA A 205 -31.26 -14.97 2.10
C ALA A 205 -30.34 -15.86 2.95
N TYR A 206 -30.31 -17.15 2.64
CA TYR A 206 -29.44 -18.12 3.26
C TYR A 206 -27.96 -17.79 3.06
N PHE A 207 -27.53 -17.64 1.79
CA PHE A 207 -26.12 -17.37 1.51
C PHE A 207 -25.68 -15.98 1.96
N LYS A 208 -26.57 -14.98 1.93
CA LYS A 208 -26.30 -13.68 2.55
C LYS A 208 -26.03 -13.80 4.05
N ASN A 209 -26.82 -14.62 4.74
CA ASN A 209 -26.61 -14.90 6.17
C ASN A 209 -25.32 -15.69 6.43
N ALA A 210 -25.03 -16.71 5.61
CA ALA A 210 -23.83 -17.53 5.77
C ALA A 210 -22.54 -16.71 5.64
N TYR A 211 -22.36 -16.02 4.52
CA TYR A 211 -21.19 -15.18 4.29
C TYR A 211 -21.18 -13.95 5.19
N GLY A 212 -22.33 -13.32 5.41
CA GLY A 212 -22.46 -12.14 6.26
C GLY A 212 -22.15 -12.44 7.74
N SER A 213 -22.50 -13.61 8.24
CA SER A 213 -22.18 -14.02 9.62
C SER A 213 -20.69 -14.28 9.82
N LEU A 214 -20.00 -14.87 8.83
CA LEU A 214 -18.54 -15.03 8.86
C LEU A 214 -17.84 -13.67 8.85
N ALA A 215 -18.25 -12.77 7.95
CA ALA A 215 -17.70 -11.43 7.86
C ALA A 215 -17.95 -10.63 9.16
N ALA A 216 -19.15 -10.73 9.73
CA ALA A 216 -19.49 -10.11 11.02
C ALA A 216 -18.68 -10.69 12.19
N ALA A 217 -18.25 -11.95 12.11
CA ALA A 217 -17.34 -12.57 13.08
C ALA A 217 -15.87 -12.11 12.92
N GLY A 218 -15.59 -11.20 11.98
CA GLY A 218 -14.27 -10.63 11.72
C GLY A 218 -13.46 -11.36 10.66
N ALA A 219 -14.07 -12.27 9.88
CA ALA A 219 -13.36 -12.94 8.79
C ALA A 219 -12.89 -11.94 7.74
N ARG A 220 -11.57 -11.83 7.56
CA ARG A 220 -10.94 -10.97 6.55
C ARG A 220 -10.87 -11.62 5.18
N ALA A 221 -10.83 -12.95 5.14
CA ALA A 221 -10.93 -13.76 3.94
C ALA A 221 -11.91 -14.92 4.19
N ILE A 222 -12.70 -15.28 3.18
CA ILE A 222 -13.71 -16.35 3.25
C ILE A 222 -13.46 -17.33 2.10
N ASN A 223 -13.12 -18.57 2.45
CA ASN A 223 -12.96 -19.65 1.52
C ASN A 223 -14.31 -20.15 0.98
N THR A 224 -14.41 -20.30 -0.33
CA THR A 224 -15.57 -20.77 -1.09
C THR A 224 -15.16 -21.93 -2.00
N SER A 225 -15.15 -23.13 -1.46
CA SER A 225 -14.69 -24.36 -2.14
C SER A 225 -15.81 -25.36 -2.44
N TRP A 226 -17.08 -24.96 -2.34
CA TRP A 226 -18.20 -25.89 -2.43
C TRP A 226 -18.86 -25.90 -3.81
N GLY A 227 -19.35 -27.09 -4.18
CA GLY A 227 -20.35 -27.29 -5.20
C GLY A 227 -19.80 -27.43 -6.62
N ASN A 228 -20.70 -27.73 -7.55
CA ASN A 228 -20.40 -27.95 -8.96
C ASN A 228 -21.16 -26.99 -9.88
N SER A 229 -20.52 -26.63 -10.99
CA SER A 229 -21.17 -25.83 -12.03
C SER A 229 -22.36 -26.57 -12.66
N PRO A 230 -23.41 -25.84 -13.06
CA PRO A 230 -24.48 -26.40 -13.87
C PRO A 230 -23.92 -27.12 -15.12
N PRO A 231 -24.41 -28.33 -15.44
CA PRO A 231 -23.95 -29.08 -16.61
C PRO A 231 -24.18 -28.34 -17.93
N ALA A 232 -25.21 -27.51 -18.01
CA ALA A 232 -25.55 -26.74 -19.20
C ALA A 232 -24.61 -25.54 -19.46
N ASP A 233 -23.83 -25.12 -18.47
CA ASP A 233 -22.94 -23.97 -18.60
C ASP A 233 -21.68 -24.31 -19.41
N SER A 234 -21.17 -23.34 -20.17
CA SER A 234 -19.93 -23.47 -20.96
C SER A 234 -18.97 -22.35 -20.59
N TYR A 235 -17.76 -22.70 -20.16
CA TYR A 235 -16.72 -21.71 -19.81
C TYR A 235 -15.49 -21.84 -20.70
N ASN A 236 -15.64 -22.38 -21.92
CA ASN A 236 -14.54 -22.54 -22.87
C ASN A 236 -14.28 -21.29 -23.72
N ASN A 237 -15.21 -20.34 -23.71
CA ASN A 237 -15.08 -19.04 -24.37
C ASN A 237 -15.94 -17.99 -23.64
N ILE A 238 -15.74 -16.71 -23.99
CA ILE A 238 -16.46 -15.59 -23.37
C ILE A 238 -17.96 -15.64 -23.64
N GLU A 239 -18.41 -16.01 -24.84
CA GLU A 239 -19.85 -16.06 -25.17
C GLU A 239 -20.60 -17.08 -24.29
N GLY A 240 -20.02 -18.26 -24.08
CA GLY A 240 -20.56 -19.26 -23.16
C GLY A 240 -20.59 -18.77 -21.71
N LEU A 241 -19.55 -18.04 -21.28
CA LEU A 241 -19.50 -17.47 -19.94
C LEU A 241 -20.60 -16.41 -19.73
N VAL A 242 -20.78 -15.50 -20.69
CA VAL A 242 -21.83 -14.48 -20.68
C VAL A 242 -23.21 -15.14 -20.67
N SER A 243 -23.43 -16.16 -21.50
CA SER A 243 -24.68 -16.91 -21.57
C SER A 243 -25.00 -17.60 -20.24
N SER A 244 -23.98 -18.17 -19.59
CA SER A 244 -24.12 -18.79 -18.27
C SER A 244 -24.50 -17.75 -17.20
N TYR A 245 -23.92 -16.55 -17.24
CA TYR A 245 -24.25 -15.45 -16.33
C TYR A 245 -25.66 -14.87 -16.57
N ALA A 246 -26.16 -14.92 -17.82
CA ALA A 246 -27.49 -14.43 -18.16
C ALA A 246 -28.62 -15.08 -17.34
N ASN A 247 -28.41 -16.31 -16.87
CA ASN A 247 -29.34 -17.04 -16.00
C ASN A 247 -29.64 -16.34 -14.66
N PHE A 248 -28.75 -15.44 -14.21
CA PHE A 248 -28.85 -14.69 -12.96
C PHE A 248 -29.45 -13.29 -13.14
N ILE A 249 -29.50 -12.78 -14.37
CA ILE A 249 -29.93 -11.40 -14.66
C ILE A 249 -31.40 -11.21 -14.34
N GLY A 250 -31.73 -10.10 -13.67
CA GLY A 250 -33.10 -9.75 -13.29
C GLY A 250 -33.69 -10.61 -12.17
N LYS A 251 -32.89 -11.50 -11.57
CA LYS A 251 -33.27 -12.34 -10.43
C LYS A 251 -32.43 -11.94 -9.22
N LYS A 252 -32.98 -12.16 -8.03
CA LYS A 252 -32.26 -11.97 -6.76
C LYS A 252 -31.70 -13.32 -6.30
N THR A 253 -30.40 -13.52 -6.45
CA THR A 253 -29.75 -14.84 -6.38
C THR A 253 -28.62 -14.86 -5.36
N TYR A 254 -28.07 -16.04 -5.06
CA TYR A 254 -26.93 -16.14 -4.15
C TYR A 254 -25.71 -15.30 -4.61
N LEU A 255 -25.48 -15.08 -5.91
CA LEU A 255 -24.39 -14.23 -6.39
C LEU A 255 -24.56 -12.77 -5.94
N ASP A 256 -25.80 -12.26 -5.95
CA ASP A 256 -26.11 -10.93 -5.42
C ASP A 256 -25.87 -10.86 -3.91
N ALA A 257 -26.16 -11.94 -3.19
CA ALA A 257 -25.84 -12.03 -1.77
C ALA A 257 -24.33 -11.93 -1.50
N LEU A 258 -23.49 -12.62 -2.30
CA LEU A 258 -22.03 -12.55 -2.17
C LEU A 258 -21.52 -11.14 -2.48
N ALA A 259 -21.99 -10.54 -3.57
CA ALA A 259 -21.65 -9.18 -3.96
C ALA A 259 -22.02 -8.16 -2.87
N GLU A 260 -23.22 -8.28 -2.29
CA GLU A 260 -23.66 -7.40 -1.21
C GLU A 260 -22.84 -7.59 0.08
N VAL A 261 -22.47 -8.83 0.44
CA VAL A 261 -21.60 -9.09 1.60
C VAL A 261 -20.21 -8.48 1.38
N ALA A 262 -19.63 -8.68 0.19
CA ALA A 262 -18.35 -8.11 -0.17
C ALA A 262 -18.36 -6.57 -0.08
N LYS A 263 -19.38 -5.92 -0.67
CA LYS A 263 -19.51 -4.46 -0.63
C LYS A 263 -19.77 -3.92 0.77
N LYS A 264 -20.48 -4.66 1.62
CA LYS A 264 -20.84 -4.23 2.98
C LYS A 264 -19.71 -4.41 3.99
N TYR A 265 -19.04 -5.55 3.97
CA TYR A 265 -18.10 -5.96 5.02
C TYR A 265 -16.64 -6.00 4.54
N ASP A 266 -16.39 -5.85 3.24
CA ASP A 266 -15.07 -5.88 2.61
C ASP A 266 -14.22 -7.15 2.85
N PRO A 267 -14.76 -8.39 3.02
CA PRO A 267 -13.91 -9.59 3.03
C PRO A 267 -13.31 -9.86 1.64
N ILE A 268 -12.22 -10.61 1.61
CA ILE A 268 -11.76 -11.29 0.40
C ILE A 268 -12.54 -12.59 0.26
N LEU A 269 -13.27 -12.80 -0.83
CA LEU A 269 -13.87 -14.08 -1.17
C LEU A 269 -12.91 -14.87 -2.06
N VAL A 270 -12.51 -16.04 -1.58
CA VAL A 270 -11.54 -16.93 -2.24
C VAL A 270 -12.28 -18.10 -2.85
N PHE A 271 -12.29 -18.22 -4.18
CA PHE A 271 -13.05 -19.22 -4.91
C PHE A 271 -12.14 -20.29 -5.51
N ALA A 272 -12.53 -21.55 -5.36
CA ALA A 272 -12.00 -22.63 -6.18
C ALA A 272 -12.44 -22.42 -7.64
N ALA A 273 -11.50 -22.41 -8.60
CA ALA A 273 -11.77 -22.04 -10.00
C ALA A 273 -12.68 -23.01 -10.77
N GLY A 274 -12.86 -24.24 -10.26
CA GLY A 274 -13.59 -25.33 -10.90
C GLY A 274 -12.66 -26.45 -11.39
N ASN A 275 -13.24 -27.63 -11.63
CA ASN A 275 -12.51 -28.88 -11.94
C ASN A 275 -12.81 -29.44 -13.35
N ASN A 276 -13.19 -28.56 -14.30
CA ASN A 276 -13.74 -28.95 -15.59
C ASN A 276 -12.78 -28.71 -16.78
N SER A 277 -11.51 -28.39 -16.51
CA SER A 277 -10.48 -28.14 -17.55
C SER A 277 -10.84 -27.04 -18.56
N THR A 278 -11.68 -26.08 -18.16
CA THR A 278 -12.17 -25.01 -19.05
C THR A 278 -11.16 -23.87 -19.24
N ALA A 279 -11.40 -23.03 -20.24
CA ALA A 279 -10.57 -21.86 -20.52
C ALA A 279 -10.80 -20.70 -19.55
N HIS A 280 -11.99 -20.62 -18.95
CA HIS A 280 -12.39 -19.59 -17.99
C HIS A 280 -12.97 -20.25 -16.73
N PRO A 281 -12.78 -19.65 -15.53
CA PRO A 281 -13.46 -20.07 -14.31
C PRO A 281 -14.97 -19.87 -14.40
N ASP A 282 -15.69 -20.53 -13.49
CA ASP A 282 -17.16 -20.46 -13.40
C ASP A 282 -17.69 -19.05 -13.06
N THR A 283 -19.00 -18.85 -13.21
CA THR A 283 -19.66 -17.54 -13.03
C THR A 283 -19.50 -16.94 -11.63
N ARG A 284 -19.42 -17.74 -10.56
CA ARG A 284 -19.18 -17.26 -9.19
C ARG A 284 -17.74 -16.76 -9.02
N SER A 285 -16.78 -17.45 -9.62
CA SER A 285 -15.35 -17.14 -9.55
C SER A 285 -14.96 -15.96 -10.44
N VAL A 286 -15.72 -15.70 -11.51
CA VAL A 286 -15.47 -14.57 -12.43
C VAL A 286 -16.50 -13.46 -12.31
N LEU A 287 -17.29 -13.41 -11.24
CA LEU A 287 -18.25 -12.33 -11.01
C LEU A 287 -17.66 -10.91 -11.19
N PRO A 288 -16.38 -10.62 -10.83
CA PRO A 288 -15.77 -9.32 -11.11
C PRO A 288 -15.67 -8.95 -12.59
N TYR A 289 -15.71 -9.92 -13.52
CA TYR A 289 -15.82 -9.64 -14.95
C TYR A 289 -17.11 -8.87 -15.26
N PHE A 290 -18.22 -9.23 -14.61
CA PHE A 290 -19.52 -8.59 -14.80
C PHE A 290 -19.76 -7.41 -13.84
N GLN A 291 -19.10 -7.41 -12.69
CA GLN A 291 -19.21 -6.40 -11.63
C GLN A 291 -17.81 -5.99 -11.15
N SER A 292 -17.14 -5.11 -11.91
CA SER A 292 -15.71 -4.80 -11.71
C SER A 292 -15.37 -4.17 -10.35
N ASP A 293 -16.33 -3.54 -9.68
CA ASP A 293 -16.13 -2.99 -8.34
C ASP A 293 -15.85 -4.08 -7.28
N LEU A 294 -16.18 -5.34 -7.57
CA LEU A 294 -15.91 -6.50 -6.73
C LEU A 294 -14.49 -7.06 -6.87
N GLU A 295 -13.72 -6.67 -7.89
CA GLU A 295 -12.38 -7.26 -8.16
C GLU A 295 -11.45 -7.15 -6.94
N ARG A 296 -11.55 -6.05 -6.18
CA ARG A 296 -10.77 -5.82 -4.95
C ARG A 296 -11.04 -6.85 -3.85
N ASN A 297 -12.18 -7.53 -3.91
CA ASN A 297 -12.65 -8.51 -2.92
C ASN A 297 -12.53 -9.96 -3.43
N TRP A 298 -12.02 -10.22 -4.63
CA TRP A 298 -12.04 -11.56 -5.23
C TRP A 298 -10.64 -12.15 -5.38
N VAL A 299 -10.53 -13.45 -5.12
CA VAL A 299 -9.40 -14.28 -5.52
C VAL A 299 -9.94 -15.59 -6.09
N THR A 300 -9.52 -15.95 -7.28
CA THR A 300 -9.85 -17.23 -7.93
C THR A 300 -8.62 -18.12 -7.95
N VAL A 301 -8.80 -19.40 -7.59
CA VAL A 301 -7.66 -20.28 -7.31
C VAL A 301 -7.69 -21.55 -8.16
N GLY A 302 -6.68 -21.69 -9.00
CA GLY A 302 -6.38 -22.92 -9.74
C GLY A 302 -5.58 -23.92 -8.93
N ALA A 303 -5.65 -25.19 -9.32
CA ALA A 303 -4.94 -26.29 -8.69
C ALA A 303 -3.66 -26.65 -9.46
N THR A 304 -2.56 -26.76 -8.72
CA THR A 304 -1.30 -27.31 -9.21
C THR A 304 -1.06 -28.72 -8.66
N ARG A 305 -0.24 -29.46 -9.40
CA ARG A 305 0.35 -30.73 -8.97
C ARG A 305 1.87 -30.67 -9.08
N ARG A 306 2.53 -31.58 -8.33
CA ARG A 306 3.95 -31.91 -8.53
C ARG A 306 4.19 -32.34 -9.99
N ASP A 307 5.41 -32.10 -10.46
CA ASP A 307 5.81 -32.57 -11.79
C ASP A 307 5.88 -34.11 -11.86
N ASP A 308 6.13 -34.64 -13.04
CA ASP A 308 6.13 -36.10 -13.27
C ASP A 308 7.29 -36.82 -12.56
N GLN A 309 8.26 -36.06 -12.01
CA GLN A 309 9.34 -36.55 -11.16
C GLN A 309 9.03 -36.38 -9.66
N GLY A 310 7.82 -35.93 -9.30
CA GLY A 310 7.36 -35.76 -7.93
C GLY A 310 7.95 -34.54 -7.22
N ARG A 311 8.48 -33.55 -7.95
CA ARG A 311 9.13 -32.36 -7.37
C ARG A 311 8.11 -31.25 -7.10
N SER A 312 8.30 -30.52 -6.00
CA SER A 312 7.40 -29.49 -5.47
C SER A 312 7.88 -28.05 -5.72
N ASP A 313 8.99 -27.86 -6.42
CA ASP A 313 9.53 -26.52 -6.74
C ASP A 313 8.55 -25.71 -7.61
N PRO A 314 8.23 -24.44 -7.27
CA PRO A 314 7.28 -23.61 -8.02
C PRO A 314 7.55 -23.49 -9.51
N SER A 315 8.84 -23.51 -9.92
CA SER A 315 9.26 -23.43 -11.31
C SER A 315 8.90 -24.66 -12.13
N ARG A 316 8.64 -25.80 -11.46
CA ARG A 316 8.41 -27.11 -12.06
C ARG A 316 6.97 -27.59 -11.97
N LEU A 317 6.16 -27.01 -11.08
CA LEU A 317 4.77 -27.44 -10.91
C LEU A 317 4.01 -27.44 -12.23
N VAL A 318 2.97 -28.24 -12.33
CA VAL A 318 2.11 -28.25 -13.52
C VAL A 318 0.70 -27.87 -13.07
N LEU A 319 -0.01 -27.09 -13.88
CA LEU A 319 -1.42 -26.86 -13.66
C LEU A 319 -2.11 -28.21 -13.83
N ASP A 320 -2.87 -28.65 -12.82
CA ASP A 320 -3.44 -29.99 -12.85
C ASP A 320 -4.45 -30.13 -14.00
N ILE A 321 -4.62 -31.33 -14.53
CA ILE A 321 -5.41 -31.57 -15.75
C ILE A 321 -6.87 -31.15 -15.58
N TYR A 322 -7.42 -31.31 -14.38
CA TYR A 322 -8.79 -30.87 -14.07
C TYR A 322 -8.89 -29.37 -13.80
N SER A 323 -7.79 -28.70 -13.46
CA SER A 323 -7.82 -27.29 -13.08
C SER A 323 -8.24 -26.43 -14.26
N VAL A 324 -9.15 -25.51 -13.97
CA VAL A 324 -9.54 -24.47 -14.90
C VAL A 324 -8.40 -23.47 -15.08
N LYS A 325 -8.29 -22.87 -16.27
CA LYS A 325 -7.32 -21.82 -16.60
C LYS A 325 -7.82 -20.46 -16.11
N ALA A 326 -6.91 -19.51 -15.92
CA ALA A 326 -7.25 -18.19 -15.38
C ALA A 326 -8.24 -17.39 -16.25
N GLY A 327 -8.10 -17.44 -17.57
CA GLY A 327 -9.04 -16.86 -18.54
C GLY A 327 -9.45 -15.42 -18.20
N ALA A 328 -10.76 -15.23 -17.98
CA ALA A 328 -11.35 -13.91 -17.70
C ALA A 328 -10.96 -13.38 -16.32
N ALA A 329 -10.53 -14.26 -15.40
CA ALA A 329 -10.14 -13.92 -14.03
C ALA A 329 -8.67 -13.60 -13.85
N LYS A 330 -7.87 -13.55 -14.92
CA LYS A 330 -6.40 -13.51 -14.80
C LYS A 330 -5.85 -12.46 -13.84
N TYR A 331 -6.49 -11.30 -13.70
CA TYR A 331 -6.05 -10.23 -12.79
C TYR A 331 -6.38 -10.45 -11.31
N TRP A 332 -7.26 -11.40 -10.98
CA TRP A 332 -7.56 -11.83 -9.61
C TRP A 332 -7.37 -13.35 -9.43
N TYR A 333 -6.55 -13.98 -10.28
CA TYR A 333 -6.32 -15.41 -10.27
C TYR A 333 -4.91 -15.76 -9.80
N VAL A 334 -4.80 -16.76 -8.93
CA VAL A 334 -3.53 -17.42 -8.55
C VAL A 334 -3.67 -18.92 -8.67
N ALA A 335 -2.54 -19.61 -8.78
CA ALA A 335 -2.47 -21.06 -8.68
C ALA A 335 -1.93 -21.46 -7.29
N ALA A 336 -2.49 -22.52 -6.72
CA ALA A 336 -2.05 -23.07 -5.45
C ALA A 336 -2.07 -24.61 -5.49
N PRO A 337 -1.36 -25.29 -4.59
CA PRO A 337 -1.36 -26.76 -4.50
C PRO A 337 -2.78 -27.32 -4.35
N GLY A 338 -3.18 -28.21 -5.26
CA GLY A 338 -4.52 -28.82 -5.23
C GLY A 338 -4.54 -30.31 -5.61
N GLY A 339 -3.48 -30.84 -6.20
CA GLY A 339 -3.32 -32.27 -6.47
C GLY A 339 -2.65 -33.01 -5.30
N ALA A 340 -3.24 -34.14 -4.90
CA ALA A 340 -2.77 -35.01 -3.83
C ALA A 340 -2.48 -34.28 -2.51
N ILE A 341 -3.49 -33.57 -2.00
CA ILE A 341 -3.42 -32.80 -0.76
C ILE A 341 -3.97 -33.62 0.40
N THR A 342 -3.12 -33.87 1.39
CA THR A 342 -3.49 -34.53 2.65
C THR A 342 -4.09 -33.52 3.60
N SER A 343 -5.25 -33.80 4.20
CA SER A 343 -5.85 -32.97 5.25
C SER A 343 -6.83 -33.79 6.09
N THR A 344 -7.42 -33.15 7.10
CA THR A 344 -8.35 -33.73 8.08
C THR A 344 -9.68 -34.15 7.47
N VAL A 345 -10.22 -35.27 7.88
CA VAL A 345 -11.56 -35.77 7.54
C VAL A 345 -12.22 -36.35 8.80
N PRO A 346 -13.56 -36.43 8.87
CA PRO A 346 -14.22 -37.17 9.94
C PRO A 346 -13.79 -38.64 9.92
N PRO A 347 -13.76 -39.33 11.07
CA PRO A 347 -13.57 -40.79 11.08
C PRO A 347 -14.71 -41.47 10.32
N SER A 348 -14.39 -42.47 9.49
CA SER A 348 -15.36 -43.23 8.71
C SER A 348 -15.62 -44.62 9.33
N ALA A 349 -16.88 -45.03 9.37
CA ALA A 349 -17.34 -46.35 9.78
C ALA A 349 -17.91 -47.14 8.58
N PRO A 350 -17.85 -48.48 8.59
CA PRO A 350 -18.54 -49.31 7.58
C PRO A 350 -20.05 -49.02 7.60
N GLY A 351 -20.59 -48.52 6.48
CA GLY A 351 -22.01 -48.17 6.34
C GLY A 351 -22.32 -46.66 6.36
N ASP A 352 -21.32 -45.79 6.54
CA ASP A 352 -21.51 -44.35 6.35
C ASP A 352 -21.96 -44.03 4.91
N ALA A 353 -22.85 -43.05 4.77
CA ALA A 353 -23.43 -42.64 3.47
C ALA A 353 -22.36 -42.21 2.45
N TRP A 354 -21.18 -41.84 2.93
CA TRP A 354 -20.01 -41.44 2.16
C TRP A 354 -18.90 -42.47 2.41
N THR A 355 -19.00 -43.61 1.72
CA THR A 355 -18.10 -44.77 1.90
C THR A 355 -16.64 -44.43 1.58
N ALA A 356 -15.72 -45.22 2.15
CA ALA A 356 -14.27 -45.14 1.92
C ALA A 356 -13.87 -45.08 0.42
N ASP A 357 -14.68 -45.66 -0.47
CA ASP A 357 -14.46 -45.66 -1.92
C ASP A 357 -14.66 -44.29 -2.61
N HIS A 358 -15.52 -43.40 -2.09
CA HIS A 358 -15.80 -42.10 -2.72
C HIS A 358 -14.73 -41.04 -2.46
N TRP A 359 -14.02 -41.14 -1.33
CA TRP A 359 -13.04 -40.17 -0.85
C TRP A 359 -11.65 -40.78 -0.60
N HIS A 360 -11.44 -42.02 -1.05
CA HIS A 360 -10.21 -42.80 -0.90
C HIS A 360 -9.63 -42.79 0.53
N VAL A 361 -10.51 -42.83 1.53
CA VAL A 361 -10.11 -42.83 2.95
C VAL A 361 -9.48 -44.19 3.26
N ASP A 362 -8.16 -44.23 3.45
CA ASP A 362 -7.44 -45.44 3.82
C ASP A 362 -7.73 -45.79 5.28
N LEU A 363 -8.67 -46.72 5.48
CA LEU A 363 -9.10 -47.18 6.82
C LEU A 363 -7.94 -47.76 7.67
N ASN A 364 -6.79 -48.08 7.07
CA ASN A 364 -5.62 -48.63 7.74
C ASN A 364 -4.51 -47.59 8.03
N LYS A 365 -4.61 -46.36 7.52
CA LYS A 365 -3.65 -45.27 7.75
C LYS A 365 -4.34 -44.14 8.51
N GLN A 366 -3.97 -43.98 9.78
CA GLN A 366 -4.39 -42.90 10.70
C GLN A 366 -5.84 -42.43 10.52
N SER A 367 -6.76 -43.01 11.29
CA SER A 367 -8.16 -42.58 11.38
C SER A 367 -8.29 -41.06 11.53
N GLY A 368 -8.68 -40.36 10.47
CA GLY A 368 -8.89 -38.91 10.49
C GLY A 368 -8.24 -38.10 9.36
N TYR A 369 -7.43 -38.69 8.48
CA TYR A 369 -6.82 -37.94 7.36
C TYR A 369 -7.11 -38.60 6.00
N SER A 370 -7.21 -37.78 4.94
CA SER A 370 -7.31 -38.27 3.56
C SER A 370 -6.54 -37.37 2.58
N THR A 371 -6.07 -37.98 1.49
CA THR A 371 -5.37 -37.30 0.40
C THR A 371 -6.29 -37.21 -0.82
N VAL A 372 -6.63 -36.00 -1.24
CA VAL A 372 -7.59 -35.76 -2.33
C VAL A 372 -7.11 -34.70 -3.32
N ASN A 373 -7.83 -34.57 -4.43
CA ASN A 373 -7.49 -33.67 -5.54
C ASN A 373 -8.63 -32.69 -5.80
N GLY A 374 -8.29 -31.46 -6.20
CA GLY A 374 -9.28 -30.47 -6.64
C GLY A 374 -8.84 -29.03 -6.40
N THR A 375 -9.45 -28.11 -7.15
CA THR A 375 -9.34 -26.66 -6.87
C THR A 375 -9.90 -26.31 -5.49
N SER A 376 -10.80 -27.13 -4.95
CA SER A 376 -11.31 -27.04 -3.58
C SER A 376 -10.24 -27.19 -2.50
N MET A 377 -9.09 -27.79 -2.81
CA MET A 377 -7.93 -27.94 -1.93
C MET A 377 -6.91 -26.83 -2.20
N ALA A 378 -6.94 -26.19 -3.37
CA ALA A 378 -6.09 -25.05 -3.70
C ALA A 378 -6.61 -23.73 -3.08
N ALA A 379 -7.91 -23.47 -3.13
CA ALA A 379 -8.52 -22.30 -2.49
C ALA A 379 -8.22 -22.16 -0.98
N PRO A 380 -8.28 -23.22 -0.14
CA PRO A 380 -7.92 -23.12 1.26
C PRO A 380 -6.43 -22.85 1.48
N HIS A 381 -5.54 -23.34 0.61
CA HIS A 381 -4.13 -22.94 0.65
C HIS A 381 -3.98 -21.42 0.46
N ALA A 382 -4.68 -20.85 -0.53
CA ALA A 382 -4.69 -19.40 -0.76
C ALA A 382 -5.29 -18.62 0.42
N THR A 383 -6.38 -19.13 1.01
CA THR A 383 -7.00 -18.52 2.19
C THR A 383 -6.07 -18.52 3.39
N GLY A 384 -5.35 -19.62 3.64
CA GLY A 384 -4.33 -19.69 4.69
C GLY A 384 -3.14 -18.77 4.41
N ALA A 385 -2.67 -18.71 3.17
CA ALA A 385 -1.61 -17.78 2.76
C ALA A 385 -2.01 -16.31 2.99
N LEU A 386 -3.25 -15.94 2.68
CA LEU A 386 -3.79 -14.62 3.01
C LEU A 386 -3.77 -14.35 4.51
N ALA A 387 -4.13 -15.32 5.35
CA ALA A 387 -4.06 -15.15 6.80
C ALA A 387 -2.63 -14.89 7.30
N VAL A 388 -1.64 -15.59 6.75
CA VAL A 388 -0.21 -15.35 7.05
C VAL A 388 0.23 -13.95 6.61
N ILE A 389 -0.15 -13.52 5.40
CA ILE A 389 0.15 -12.17 4.87
C ILE A 389 -0.53 -11.08 5.73
N MET A 390 -1.77 -11.30 6.13
CA MET A 390 -2.53 -10.37 6.96
C MET A 390 -1.93 -10.20 8.36
N GLN A 391 -1.30 -11.25 8.92
CA GLN A 391 -0.52 -11.14 10.15
C GLN A 391 0.77 -10.34 9.92
N ARG A 392 1.46 -10.57 8.80
CA ARG A 392 2.70 -9.88 8.41
C ARG A 392 2.50 -8.38 8.24
N TYR A 393 1.36 -7.96 7.70
CA TYR A 393 1.02 -6.56 7.44
C TYR A 393 -0.27 -6.17 8.15
N PRO A 394 -0.24 -6.01 9.49
CA PRO A 394 -1.45 -5.71 10.27
C PRO A 394 -2.03 -4.31 9.95
N TYR A 395 -1.23 -3.44 9.34
CA TYR A 395 -1.63 -2.10 8.92
C TYR A 395 -2.20 -2.03 7.49
N MET A 396 -2.19 -3.14 6.74
CA MET A 396 -2.74 -3.20 5.38
C MET A 396 -4.23 -3.57 5.38
N THR A 397 -4.97 -2.98 4.44
CA THR A 397 -6.36 -3.34 4.14
C THR A 397 -6.47 -4.76 3.58
N ASN A 398 -7.69 -5.29 3.46
CA ASN A 398 -7.93 -6.58 2.83
C ASN A 398 -7.49 -6.57 1.36
N GLN A 399 -7.83 -5.53 0.61
CA GLN A 399 -7.38 -5.36 -0.76
C GLN A 399 -5.85 -5.35 -0.87
N GLN A 400 -5.14 -4.64 0.00
CA GLN A 400 -3.68 -4.60 -0.04
C GLN A 400 -3.04 -5.96 0.27
N ALA A 401 -3.60 -6.72 1.23
CA ALA A 401 -3.14 -8.08 1.50
C ALA A 401 -3.40 -9.03 0.31
N ARG A 402 -4.54 -8.89 -0.38
CA ARG A 402 -4.81 -9.56 -1.66
C ARG A 402 -3.76 -9.21 -2.70
N ASP A 403 -3.48 -7.93 -2.89
CA ASP A 403 -2.52 -7.48 -3.89
C ASP A 403 -1.10 -7.98 -3.59
N VAL A 404 -0.70 -8.09 -2.32
CA VAL A 404 0.56 -8.77 -1.95
C VAL A 404 0.54 -10.23 -2.39
N LEU A 405 -0.49 -11.01 -2.06
CA LEU A 405 -0.60 -12.41 -2.49
C LEU A 405 -0.43 -12.57 -4.01
N LEU A 406 -1.13 -11.73 -4.77
CA LEU A 406 -1.12 -11.76 -6.23
C LEU A 406 0.25 -11.34 -6.78
N THR A 407 0.74 -10.17 -6.39
CA THR A 407 1.92 -9.54 -7.00
C THR A 407 3.24 -10.19 -6.60
N THR A 408 3.26 -11.00 -5.54
CA THR A 408 4.45 -11.75 -5.13
C THR A 408 4.43 -13.21 -5.57
N ALA A 409 3.40 -13.66 -6.28
CA ALA A 409 3.35 -15.01 -6.82
C ALA A 409 4.56 -15.31 -7.74
N TYR A 410 4.98 -16.57 -7.74
CA TYR A 410 5.96 -17.09 -8.69
C TYR A 410 5.33 -17.14 -10.08
N HIS A 411 5.71 -16.19 -10.94
CA HIS A 411 5.20 -16.09 -12.29
C HIS A 411 5.63 -17.27 -13.18
N ARG A 412 4.71 -17.76 -14.01
CA ARG A 412 4.93 -18.90 -14.91
C ARG A 412 5.05 -18.41 -16.34
N ASN A 413 6.30 -18.15 -16.73
CA ASN A 413 6.71 -17.54 -18.00
C ASN A 413 6.51 -18.40 -19.26
N ALA A 414 5.81 -19.54 -19.18
CA ALA A 414 5.57 -20.40 -20.33
C ALA A 414 4.13 -20.90 -20.36
N VAL A 415 3.43 -20.60 -21.46
CA VAL A 415 2.10 -21.13 -21.79
C VAL A 415 2.28 -22.15 -22.90
N ASP A 416 2.02 -23.43 -22.63
CA ASP A 416 2.13 -24.52 -23.62
C ASP A 416 3.50 -24.56 -24.36
N GLY A 417 4.58 -24.17 -23.67
CA GLY A 417 5.93 -24.12 -24.23
C GLY A 417 6.31 -22.83 -24.95
N VAL A 418 5.41 -21.85 -25.03
CA VAL A 418 5.66 -20.51 -25.61
C VAL A 418 6.00 -19.53 -24.48
N PRO A 419 7.12 -18.78 -24.58
CA PRO A 419 7.45 -17.73 -23.63
C PRO A 419 6.35 -16.67 -23.54
N ASP A 420 6.02 -16.26 -22.31
CA ASP A 420 5.06 -15.19 -22.06
C ASP A 420 5.58 -13.84 -22.61
N ALA A 421 4.68 -13.01 -23.12
CA ALA A 421 5.00 -11.70 -23.65
C ALA A 421 5.43 -10.72 -22.54
N ASN A 422 4.93 -10.92 -21.32
CA ASN A 422 5.30 -10.12 -20.15
C ASN A 422 5.53 -11.04 -18.93
N PRO A 423 6.79 -11.27 -18.51
CA PRO A 423 7.09 -12.17 -17.39
C PRO A 423 6.72 -11.58 -16.02
N ASN A 424 6.26 -10.33 -15.97
CA ASN A 424 5.90 -9.62 -14.75
C ASN A 424 4.39 -9.35 -14.66
N ALA A 425 3.53 -9.94 -15.51
CA ALA A 425 2.11 -9.62 -15.49
C ALA A 425 1.26 -10.86 -15.72
N PRO A 426 0.05 -10.92 -15.14
CA PRO A 426 -0.74 -12.14 -15.14
C PRO A 426 -1.15 -12.57 -16.56
N ASN A 427 -1.14 -13.88 -16.80
CA ASN A 427 -1.52 -14.48 -18.07
C ASN A 427 -2.80 -15.31 -18.01
N ALA A 428 -3.32 -15.69 -19.17
CA ALA A 428 -4.61 -16.37 -19.30
C ALA A 428 -4.62 -17.82 -18.77
N ILE A 429 -3.46 -18.41 -18.42
CA ILE A 429 -3.40 -19.79 -17.92
C ILE A 429 -3.22 -19.80 -16.41
N TRP A 430 -2.21 -19.09 -15.92
CA TRP A 430 -1.76 -19.14 -14.55
C TRP A 430 -2.21 -17.93 -13.72
N GLY A 431 -2.81 -16.91 -14.36
CA GLY A 431 -3.03 -15.63 -13.73
C GLY A 431 -1.68 -15.08 -13.26
N TRP A 432 -1.61 -14.73 -11.98
CA TRP A 432 -0.40 -14.25 -11.33
C TRP A 432 0.68 -15.32 -11.11
N GLY A 433 0.34 -16.60 -11.22
CA GLY A 433 1.27 -17.71 -10.99
C GLY A 433 1.04 -18.42 -9.67
N VAL A 434 2.07 -19.11 -9.17
CA VAL A 434 1.98 -19.95 -7.96
C VAL A 434 2.25 -19.09 -6.72
N ILE A 435 1.45 -19.22 -5.67
CA ILE A 435 1.66 -18.49 -4.40
C ILE A 435 3.09 -18.70 -3.87
N ASP A 436 3.75 -17.63 -3.44
CA ASP A 436 5.11 -17.64 -2.89
C ASP A 436 5.18 -16.75 -1.63
N LEU A 437 5.14 -17.39 -0.46
CA LEU A 437 5.13 -16.71 0.83
C LEU A 437 6.48 -16.08 1.17
N ASN A 438 7.60 -16.60 0.65
CA ASN A 438 8.92 -16.01 0.85
C ASN A 438 8.97 -14.59 0.26
N LYS A 439 8.50 -14.44 -0.97
CA LYS A 439 8.37 -13.11 -1.59
C LYS A 439 7.30 -12.27 -0.87
N ALA A 440 6.17 -12.86 -0.48
CA ALA A 440 5.12 -12.12 0.22
C ALA A 440 5.59 -11.49 1.54
N MET A 441 6.55 -12.09 2.26
CA MET A 441 7.10 -11.53 3.51
C MET A 441 8.01 -10.30 3.32
N LYS A 442 8.37 -9.98 2.06
CA LYS A 442 9.30 -8.91 1.67
C LYS A 442 8.63 -7.65 1.11
N GLY A 443 7.31 -7.55 1.19
CA GLY A 443 6.50 -6.43 0.72
C GLY A 443 5.77 -6.73 -0.60
N PRO A 444 4.99 -5.79 -1.13
CA PRO A 444 4.36 -5.92 -2.46
C PRO A 444 5.38 -6.15 -3.57
N GLY A 445 5.01 -6.88 -4.63
CA GLY A 445 5.83 -7.00 -5.84
C GLY A 445 5.48 -5.97 -6.91
N GLN A 446 4.25 -5.45 -6.88
CA GLN A 446 3.77 -4.41 -7.80
C GLN A 446 2.70 -3.56 -7.13
N PHE A 447 2.47 -2.37 -7.68
CA PHE A 447 1.35 -1.51 -7.33
C PHE A 447 0.27 -1.57 -8.41
N LEU A 448 -0.90 -2.11 -8.04
CA LEU A 448 -2.09 -2.17 -8.91
C LEU A 448 -2.94 -0.88 -8.85
N GLY A 449 -2.30 0.23 -8.44
CA GLY A 449 -2.90 1.53 -8.19
C GLY A 449 -2.16 2.25 -7.05
N PRO A 450 -2.71 3.37 -6.53
CA PRO A 450 -2.16 4.05 -5.37
C PRO A 450 -2.20 3.17 -4.11
N VAL A 451 -1.06 3.03 -3.43
CA VAL A 451 -0.91 2.24 -2.20
C VAL A 451 -0.62 3.14 -1.02
N VAL A 452 -1.49 3.10 -0.02
CA VAL A 452 -1.30 3.81 1.26
C VAL A 452 -0.60 2.89 2.27
N ALA A 453 0.63 3.22 2.65
CA ALA A 453 1.36 2.58 3.73
C ALA A 453 1.17 3.36 5.04
N ASN A 454 0.14 2.99 5.83
CA ASN A 454 -0.23 3.68 7.08
C ASN A 454 0.37 2.99 8.32
N LEU A 455 1.67 3.17 8.54
CA LEU A 455 2.36 2.52 9.67
C LEU A 455 2.12 3.32 10.97
N PRO A 456 1.60 2.71 12.05
CA PRO A 456 1.41 3.39 13.33
C PRO A 456 2.73 3.88 13.96
N THR A 457 2.66 4.89 14.83
CA THR A 457 3.82 5.39 15.58
C THR A 457 4.53 4.25 16.32
N GLY A 458 5.86 4.23 16.25
CA GLY A 458 6.70 3.19 16.87
C GLY A 458 6.78 1.88 16.06
N THR A 459 6.10 1.79 14.91
CA THR A 459 6.22 0.65 13.99
C THR A 459 7.28 0.93 12.94
N SER A 460 8.14 -0.05 12.67
CA SER A 460 9.08 -0.03 11.54
C SER A 460 8.86 -1.26 10.67
N ASP A 461 8.88 -1.09 9.35
CA ASP A 461 8.83 -2.19 8.40
C ASP A 461 9.81 -1.96 7.24
N THR A 462 10.20 -3.05 6.57
CA THR A 462 11.07 -3.05 5.39
C THR A 462 10.40 -3.80 4.25
N TRP A 463 10.27 -3.14 3.10
CA TRP A 463 9.92 -3.78 1.84
C TRP A 463 11.17 -3.88 0.97
N SER A 464 11.54 -5.12 0.66
CA SER A 464 12.77 -5.46 -0.06
C SER A 464 12.55 -6.02 -1.44
N ASN A 465 11.30 -6.29 -1.83
CA ASN A 465 10.99 -6.62 -3.22
C ASN A 465 11.18 -5.40 -4.13
N ASP A 466 11.53 -5.67 -5.39
CA ASP A 466 11.41 -4.70 -6.47
C ASP A 466 9.92 -4.49 -6.75
N ILE A 467 9.48 -3.23 -6.84
CA ILE A 467 8.06 -2.87 -7.01
C ILE A 467 7.86 -2.22 -8.38
N SER A 468 7.14 -2.90 -9.27
CA SER A 468 6.75 -2.36 -10.59
C SER A 468 5.26 -2.00 -10.71
N GLU A 469 4.83 -1.60 -11.90
CA GLU A 469 3.43 -1.41 -12.29
C GLU A 469 3.11 -2.12 -13.61
N ASP A 470 3.90 -3.13 -13.98
CA ASP A 470 3.85 -3.77 -15.31
C ASP A 470 2.49 -4.40 -15.61
N ALA A 471 1.87 -5.03 -14.61
CA ALA A 471 0.54 -5.60 -14.74
C ALA A 471 -0.54 -4.52 -14.98
N LEU A 472 -0.39 -3.34 -14.40
CA LEU A 472 -1.31 -2.22 -14.57
C LEU A 472 -1.18 -1.62 -15.97
N VAL A 473 0.05 -1.49 -16.46
CA VAL A 473 0.34 -1.06 -17.83
C VAL A 473 -0.25 -2.05 -18.84
N GLN A 474 -0.05 -3.34 -18.64
CA GLN A 474 -0.66 -4.37 -19.50
C GLN A 474 -2.19 -4.32 -19.43
N ARG A 475 -2.78 -4.24 -18.23
CA ARG A 475 -4.25 -4.15 -18.05
C ARG A 475 -4.81 -2.99 -18.84
N LYS A 476 -4.15 -1.83 -18.78
CA LYS A 476 -4.57 -0.64 -19.52
C LYS A 476 -4.57 -0.90 -21.02
N GLN A 477 -3.49 -1.46 -21.56
CA GLN A 477 -3.37 -1.75 -23.00
C GLN A 477 -4.47 -2.70 -23.48
N GLU A 478 -4.75 -3.76 -22.72
CA GLU A 478 -5.80 -4.72 -23.04
C GLU A 478 -7.19 -4.09 -22.99
N ASN A 479 -7.48 -3.31 -21.94
CA ASN A 479 -8.76 -2.62 -21.77
C ASN A 479 -8.99 -1.57 -22.85
N ASP A 480 -7.96 -0.80 -23.23
CA ASP A 480 -8.03 0.18 -24.32
C ASP A 480 -8.33 -0.52 -25.65
N ALA A 481 -7.66 -1.65 -25.93
CA ALA A 481 -7.87 -2.43 -27.13
C ALA A 481 -9.29 -3.03 -27.19
N GLU A 482 -9.78 -3.54 -26.07
CA GLU A 482 -11.14 -4.08 -25.94
C GLU A 482 -12.20 -2.97 -26.12
N ALA A 483 -12.02 -1.82 -25.47
CA ALA A 483 -12.90 -0.67 -25.61
C ALA A 483 -12.95 -0.15 -27.06
N ALA A 484 -11.81 -0.14 -27.76
CA ALA A 484 -11.72 0.24 -29.16
C ALA A 484 -12.41 -0.77 -30.11
N ALA A 485 -12.37 -2.07 -29.78
CA ALA A 485 -13.00 -3.12 -30.58
C ALA A 485 -14.52 -3.20 -30.40
N TRP A 486 -15.03 -2.78 -29.24
CA TRP A 486 -16.44 -2.95 -28.88
C TRP A 486 -17.45 -2.32 -29.85
N PRO A 487 -17.31 -1.07 -30.33
CA PRO A 487 -18.28 -0.50 -31.26
C PRO A 487 -18.45 -1.34 -32.54
N ALA A 488 -17.36 -1.88 -33.07
CA ALA A 488 -17.39 -2.73 -34.26
C ALA A 488 -18.02 -4.10 -33.96
N ARG A 489 -17.65 -4.74 -32.85
CA ARG A 489 -18.26 -6.00 -32.39
C ARG A 489 -19.77 -5.83 -32.19
N LYS A 490 -20.19 -4.74 -31.54
CA LYS A 490 -21.59 -4.42 -31.30
C LYS A 490 -22.34 -4.20 -32.62
N ALA A 491 -21.80 -3.40 -33.54
CA ALA A 491 -22.43 -3.16 -34.83
C ALA A 491 -22.57 -4.44 -35.68
N ASP A 492 -21.60 -5.35 -35.59
CA ASP A 492 -21.67 -6.64 -36.26
C ASP A 492 -22.74 -7.55 -35.63
N GLY A 493 -22.76 -7.68 -34.30
CA GLY A 493 -23.78 -8.42 -33.57
C GLY A 493 -25.20 -7.87 -33.81
N ASP A 494 -25.38 -6.55 -33.82
CA ASP A 494 -26.65 -5.88 -34.11
C ASP A 494 -27.16 -6.18 -35.53
N ARG A 495 -26.27 -6.43 -36.50
CA ARG A 495 -26.66 -6.85 -37.85
C ARG A 495 -26.96 -8.35 -37.92
N GLN A 496 -26.10 -9.18 -37.36
CA GLN A 496 -26.15 -10.64 -37.55
C GLN A 496 -27.15 -11.34 -36.64
N ARG A 497 -27.43 -10.81 -35.45
CA ARG A 497 -28.30 -11.44 -34.43
C ARG A 497 -29.71 -10.84 -34.40
N THR A 498 -30.19 -10.31 -35.53
CA THR A 498 -31.62 -9.99 -35.69
C THR A 498 -32.41 -11.26 -36.02
N VAL A 499 -33.67 -11.34 -35.57
CA VAL A 499 -34.53 -12.51 -35.87
C VAL A 499 -34.58 -12.82 -37.37
N PRO A 500 -34.74 -11.85 -38.29
CA PRO A 500 -34.70 -12.14 -39.74
C PRO A 500 -33.35 -12.66 -40.24
N ALA A 501 -32.23 -12.11 -39.77
CA ALA A 501 -30.90 -12.55 -40.17
C ALA A 501 -30.60 -13.98 -39.69
N LEU A 502 -30.96 -14.29 -38.44
CA LEU A 502 -30.82 -15.64 -37.87
C LEU A 502 -31.73 -16.66 -38.57
N GLN A 503 -32.96 -16.26 -38.94
CA GLN A 503 -33.85 -17.09 -39.73
C GLN A 503 -33.27 -17.38 -41.13
N ALA A 504 -32.65 -16.40 -41.78
CA ALA A 504 -31.97 -16.60 -43.06
C ALA A 504 -30.74 -17.52 -42.96
N ALA A 505 -30.10 -17.61 -41.78
CA ALA A 505 -28.95 -18.45 -41.52
C ALA A 505 -29.28 -19.93 -41.19
N ILE A 506 -30.56 -20.27 -40.97
CA ILE A 506 -30.99 -21.63 -40.60
C ILE A 506 -30.45 -22.73 -41.54
N PRO A 507 -30.44 -22.59 -42.89
CA PRO A 507 -29.89 -23.61 -43.77
C PRO A 507 -28.39 -23.85 -43.54
N THR A 508 -27.63 -22.79 -43.27
CA THR A 508 -26.20 -22.86 -42.95
C THR A 508 -25.99 -23.57 -41.61
N ALA A 509 -26.75 -23.19 -40.58
CA ALA A 509 -26.69 -23.84 -39.26
C ALA A 509 -26.98 -25.34 -39.33
N ARG A 510 -27.98 -25.74 -40.15
CA ARG A 510 -28.28 -27.15 -40.43
C ARG A 510 -27.11 -27.88 -41.07
N ASN A 511 -26.50 -27.31 -42.10
CA ASN A 511 -25.33 -27.90 -42.76
C ASN A 511 -24.16 -28.06 -41.79
N THR A 512 -23.96 -27.08 -40.92
CA THR A 512 -22.93 -27.11 -39.88
C THR A 512 -23.18 -28.24 -38.87
N LEU A 513 -24.42 -28.41 -38.40
CA LEU A 513 -24.79 -29.50 -37.49
C LEU A 513 -24.70 -30.88 -38.15
N ASP A 514 -25.07 -30.99 -39.44
CA ASP A 514 -24.89 -32.22 -40.22
C ASP A 514 -23.41 -32.60 -40.37
N ALA A 515 -22.52 -31.61 -40.47
CA ALA A 515 -21.08 -31.85 -40.47
C ALA A 515 -20.60 -32.42 -39.13
N VAL A 516 -21.16 -31.95 -38.00
CA VAL A 516 -20.92 -32.53 -36.67
C VAL A 516 -21.42 -33.97 -36.60
N VAL A 517 -22.64 -34.26 -37.06
CA VAL A 517 -23.19 -35.62 -37.13
C VAL A 517 -22.28 -36.56 -37.92
N LYS A 518 -21.81 -36.12 -39.10
CA LYS A 518 -20.89 -36.89 -39.96
C LYS A 518 -19.55 -37.13 -39.27
N ALA A 519 -18.99 -36.10 -38.63
CA ALA A 519 -17.71 -36.20 -37.93
C ALA A 519 -17.80 -37.15 -36.73
N LEU A 520 -18.89 -37.13 -35.95
CA LEU A 520 -19.12 -38.06 -34.85
C LEU A 520 -19.30 -39.50 -35.33
N GLY A 521 -19.95 -39.69 -36.48
CA GLY A 521 -20.21 -41.03 -37.03
C GLY A 521 -18.99 -41.69 -37.67
N ARG A 522 -18.12 -40.93 -38.35
CA ARG A 522 -17.04 -41.48 -39.20
C ARG A 522 -15.71 -40.73 -39.15
N GLY A 523 -15.62 -39.63 -38.40
CA GLY A 523 -14.44 -38.77 -38.34
C GLY A 523 -13.42 -39.19 -37.27
N ASN A 524 -12.17 -38.81 -37.49
CA ASN A 524 -11.15 -38.86 -36.43
C ASN A 524 -11.35 -37.69 -35.44
N GLN A 525 -10.59 -37.70 -34.34
CA GLN A 525 -10.70 -36.68 -33.29
C GLN A 525 -10.50 -35.25 -33.82
N ALA A 526 -9.56 -35.05 -34.74
CA ALA A 526 -9.30 -33.75 -35.36
C ALA A 526 -10.50 -33.26 -36.18
N ALA A 527 -11.14 -34.14 -36.95
CA ALA A 527 -12.33 -33.83 -37.74
C ALA A 527 -13.53 -33.46 -36.84
N ILE A 528 -13.72 -34.17 -35.73
CA ILE A 528 -14.76 -33.87 -34.73
C ILE A 528 -14.52 -32.49 -34.13
N LEU A 529 -13.32 -32.22 -33.64
CA LEU A 529 -12.98 -30.92 -33.05
C LEU A 529 -13.13 -29.77 -34.05
N THR A 530 -12.79 -30.01 -35.32
CA THR A 530 -12.96 -29.02 -36.39
C THR A 530 -14.45 -28.74 -36.65
N ALA A 531 -15.27 -29.77 -36.81
CA ALA A 531 -16.71 -29.61 -37.04
C ALA A 531 -17.40 -28.92 -35.85
N LEU A 532 -17.02 -29.27 -34.63
CA LEU A 532 -17.54 -28.63 -33.42
C LEU A 532 -17.11 -27.18 -33.29
N LYS A 533 -15.87 -26.83 -33.68
CA LYS A 533 -15.41 -25.45 -33.72
C LYS A 533 -16.24 -24.61 -34.70
N VAL A 534 -16.57 -25.17 -35.86
CA VAL A 534 -17.43 -24.49 -36.85
C VAL A 534 -18.86 -24.36 -36.32
N ALA A 535 -19.42 -25.40 -35.69
CA ALA A 535 -20.75 -25.35 -35.07
C ALA A 535 -20.85 -24.36 -33.92
N GLY A 536 -19.81 -24.26 -33.09
CA GLY A 536 -19.76 -23.27 -32.01
C GLY A 536 -19.64 -21.83 -32.49
N ALA A 537 -19.21 -21.59 -33.73
CA ALA A 537 -19.12 -20.25 -34.32
C ALA A 537 -20.40 -19.81 -35.04
N ASP A 538 -21.35 -20.72 -35.26
CA ASP A 538 -22.65 -20.41 -35.87
C ASP A 538 -23.69 -20.17 -34.75
N PRO A 539 -24.30 -18.97 -34.65
CA PRO A 539 -25.16 -18.59 -33.52
C PRO A 539 -26.42 -19.45 -33.34
N VAL A 540 -26.94 -20.05 -34.42
CA VAL A 540 -28.14 -20.90 -34.36
C VAL A 540 -27.73 -22.36 -34.16
N ALA A 541 -26.66 -22.81 -34.81
CA ALA A 541 -26.15 -24.16 -34.65
C ALA A 541 -25.67 -24.42 -33.22
N SER A 542 -24.96 -23.47 -32.61
CA SER A 542 -24.44 -23.59 -31.25
C SER A 542 -25.55 -23.85 -30.24
N VAL A 543 -26.61 -23.02 -30.25
CA VAL A 543 -27.74 -23.15 -29.32
C VAL A 543 -28.51 -24.46 -29.54
N ILE A 544 -28.70 -24.90 -30.79
CA ILE A 544 -29.37 -26.18 -31.07
C ILE A 544 -28.54 -27.37 -30.60
N LEU A 545 -27.23 -27.31 -30.83
CA LEU A 545 -26.30 -28.34 -30.40
C LEU A 545 -26.24 -28.43 -28.88
N ASP A 546 -26.16 -27.29 -28.20
CA ASP A 546 -26.18 -27.22 -26.73
C ASP A 546 -27.51 -27.72 -26.18
N THR A 547 -28.65 -27.31 -26.76
CA THR A 547 -29.98 -27.80 -26.37
C THR A 547 -30.06 -29.33 -26.48
N PHE A 548 -29.50 -29.93 -27.54
CA PHE A 548 -29.44 -31.38 -27.68
C PHE A 548 -28.57 -32.02 -26.62
N ILE A 549 -27.35 -31.51 -26.41
CA ILE A 549 -26.39 -32.07 -25.47
C ILE A 549 -26.94 -32.02 -24.05
N ASP A 550 -27.58 -30.91 -23.70
CA ASP A 550 -28.15 -30.66 -22.37
C ASP A 550 -29.40 -31.50 -22.16
N GLY A 551 -30.31 -31.56 -23.14
CA GLY A 551 -31.54 -32.36 -23.08
C GLY A 551 -31.30 -33.89 -23.05
N THR A 552 -30.07 -34.34 -23.31
CA THR A 552 -29.71 -35.77 -23.35
C THR A 552 -28.73 -36.18 -22.26
N GLY A 553 -28.20 -35.24 -21.47
CA GLY A 553 -27.19 -35.51 -20.44
C GLY A 553 -25.82 -35.90 -21.00
N TYR A 554 -25.55 -35.66 -22.30
CA TYR A 554 -24.29 -36.05 -22.95
C TYR A 554 -23.14 -35.09 -22.67
N ARG A 555 -23.37 -33.97 -21.99
CA ARG A 555 -22.37 -32.93 -21.73
C ARG A 555 -21.09 -33.44 -21.08
N ARG A 556 -21.21 -34.35 -20.10
CA ARG A 556 -20.08 -34.99 -19.39
C ARG A 556 -19.12 -35.74 -20.31
N TYR A 557 -19.59 -36.14 -21.47
CA TYR A 557 -18.82 -36.92 -22.44
C TYR A 557 -18.45 -36.09 -23.66
N TRP A 558 -18.73 -34.77 -23.66
CA TRP A 558 -18.61 -33.90 -24.83
C TRP A 558 -17.39 -32.95 -24.74
N PRO A 559 -16.62 -32.77 -25.83
CA PRO A 559 -16.69 -33.51 -27.09
C PRO A 559 -16.19 -34.95 -26.89
N LEU A 560 -16.86 -35.93 -27.52
CA LEU A 560 -16.66 -37.38 -27.35
C LEU A 560 -15.30 -37.90 -27.86
N THR A 561 -14.20 -37.23 -27.55
CA THR A 561 -12.86 -37.40 -28.14
C THR A 561 -12.11 -38.63 -27.65
N ASN A 562 -12.62 -39.39 -26.66
CA ASN A 562 -11.98 -40.59 -26.10
C ASN A 562 -12.85 -41.87 -26.02
N TYR A 563 -14.13 -41.84 -26.42
CA TYR A 563 -15.03 -43.01 -26.28
C TYR A 563 -15.51 -43.56 -27.63
N GLY A 564 -14.78 -44.51 -28.23
CA GLY A 564 -15.01 -45.01 -29.59
C GLY A 564 -16.40 -45.58 -29.88
N TYR A 565 -17.01 -46.31 -28.93
CA TYR A 565 -18.35 -46.90 -29.10
C TYR A 565 -19.49 -45.89 -28.86
N ALA A 566 -19.26 -44.85 -28.06
CA ALA A 566 -20.26 -43.82 -27.74
C ALA A 566 -20.43 -42.76 -28.84
N ARG A 567 -19.38 -42.48 -29.63
CA ARG A 567 -19.39 -41.45 -30.70
C ARG A 567 -20.45 -41.68 -31.77
N GLY A 568 -20.46 -42.89 -32.34
CA GLY A 568 -21.41 -43.24 -33.41
C GLY A 568 -22.85 -43.21 -32.92
N TYR A 569 -23.09 -43.65 -31.67
CA TYR A 569 -24.42 -43.61 -31.05
C TYR A 569 -24.91 -42.18 -30.79
N VAL A 570 -24.06 -41.30 -30.25
CA VAL A 570 -24.42 -39.89 -30.03
C VAL A 570 -24.57 -39.15 -31.35
N GLY A 571 -23.73 -39.43 -32.35
CA GLY A 571 -23.91 -38.89 -33.70
C GLY A 571 -25.25 -39.30 -34.32
N TRP A 572 -25.67 -40.56 -34.15
CA TRP A 572 -26.99 -41.04 -34.58
C TRP A 572 -28.15 -40.38 -33.81
N ARG A 573 -28.02 -40.23 -32.48
CA ARG A 573 -29.00 -39.51 -31.64
C ARG A 573 -29.13 -38.05 -32.04
N LEU A 574 -28.01 -37.36 -32.28
CA LEU A 574 -27.99 -35.98 -32.77
C LEU A 574 -28.66 -35.89 -34.13
N GLY A 575 -28.31 -36.77 -35.08
CA GLY A 575 -28.97 -36.81 -36.39
C GLY A 575 -30.48 -37.01 -36.30
N SER A 576 -30.93 -37.87 -35.38
CA SER A 576 -32.37 -38.12 -35.13
C SER A 576 -33.06 -36.92 -34.47
N TYR A 577 -32.41 -36.26 -33.53
CA TYR A 577 -32.89 -35.02 -32.92
C TYR A 577 -33.06 -33.92 -33.97
N LEU A 578 -32.04 -33.69 -34.80
CA LEU A 578 -32.06 -32.69 -35.86
C LEU A 578 -33.15 -32.96 -36.91
N ALA A 579 -33.38 -34.23 -37.26
CA ALA A 579 -34.46 -34.63 -38.16
C ALA A 579 -35.86 -34.37 -37.58
N GLY A 580 -35.98 -34.34 -36.24
CA GLY A 580 -37.22 -34.02 -35.53
C GLY A 580 -37.50 -32.52 -35.37
N LEU A 581 -36.53 -31.64 -35.63
CA LEU A 581 -36.70 -30.20 -35.50
C LEU A 581 -37.53 -29.61 -36.64
N THR A 582 -38.59 -28.90 -36.28
CA THR A 582 -39.49 -28.19 -37.19
C THR A 582 -38.99 -26.76 -37.46
N SER A 583 -39.47 -26.13 -38.53
CA SER A 583 -39.18 -24.70 -38.80
C SER A 583 -39.59 -23.78 -37.64
N ALA A 584 -40.58 -24.16 -36.84
CA ALA A 584 -40.98 -23.41 -35.65
C ALA A 584 -39.95 -23.52 -34.51
N ASP A 585 -39.26 -24.65 -34.38
CA ASP A 585 -38.21 -24.84 -33.37
C ASP A 585 -36.99 -23.96 -33.70
N TYR A 586 -36.55 -23.94 -34.96
CA TYR A 586 -35.50 -23.04 -35.42
C TYR A 586 -35.88 -21.56 -35.27
N ALA A 587 -37.15 -21.19 -35.54
CA ALA A 587 -37.62 -19.83 -35.35
C ALA A 587 -37.60 -19.40 -33.87
N ARG A 588 -37.95 -20.31 -32.94
CA ARG A 588 -37.84 -20.04 -31.50
C ARG A 588 -36.38 -19.89 -31.06
N THR A 589 -35.48 -20.71 -31.58
CA THR A 589 -34.03 -20.55 -31.33
C THR A 589 -33.52 -19.20 -31.85
N ALA A 590 -33.92 -18.78 -33.04
CA ALA A 590 -33.54 -17.46 -33.59
C ALA A 590 -34.02 -16.30 -32.69
N VAL A 591 -35.22 -16.40 -32.11
CA VAL A 591 -35.73 -15.41 -31.14
C VAL A 591 -34.91 -15.44 -29.84
N ALA A 592 -34.57 -16.62 -29.33
CA ALA A 592 -33.76 -16.77 -28.12
C ALA A 592 -32.36 -16.17 -28.30
N VAL A 593 -31.65 -16.51 -29.39
CA VAL A 593 -30.32 -15.98 -29.72
C VAL A 593 -30.34 -14.46 -29.88
N ALA A 594 -31.40 -13.90 -30.50
CA ALA A 594 -31.56 -12.45 -30.62
C ALA A 594 -31.76 -11.78 -29.25
N ALA A 595 -32.55 -12.40 -28.36
CA ALA A 595 -32.78 -11.91 -27.01
C ALA A 595 -31.52 -11.97 -26.13
N GLU A 596 -30.72 -13.04 -26.24
CA GLU A 596 -29.43 -13.19 -25.56
C GLU A 596 -28.47 -12.06 -25.93
N TRP A 597 -28.37 -11.74 -27.23
CA TRP A 597 -27.56 -10.61 -27.69
C TRP A 597 -28.01 -9.28 -27.10
N GLN A 598 -29.31 -9.01 -27.07
CA GLN A 598 -29.84 -7.78 -26.47
C GLN A 598 -29.57 -7.69 -24.96
N ALA A 599 -29.50 -8.83 -24.26
CA ALA A 599 -29.15 -8.88 -22.84
C ALA A 599 -27.63 -8.69 -22.60
N GLU A 600 -26.77 -9.10 -23.53
CA GLU A 600 -25.31 -8.94 -23.44
C GLU A 600 -24.87 -7.47 -23.61
N ILE A 601 -25.48 -6.74 -24.54
CA ILE A 601 -25.12 -5.33 -24.85
C ILE A 601 -24.96 -4.45 -23.59
N PRO A 602 -25.94 -4.36 -22.67
CA PRO A 602 -25.82 -3.49 -21.50
C PRO A 602 -24.74 -3.96 -20.52
N LEU A 603 -24.50 -5.29 -20.40
CA LEU A 603 -23.44 -5.83 -19.55
C LEU A 603 -22.07 -5.42 -20.07
N GLU A 604 -21.82 -5.66 -21.36
CA GLU A 604 -20.54 -5.34 -22.00
C GLU A 604 -20.30 -3.84 -22.02
N THR A 605 -21.33 -3.04 -22.30
CA THR A 605 -21.24 -1.58 -22.27
C THR A 605 -20.88 -1.07 -20.87
N THR A 606 -21.51 -1.61 -19.83
CA THR A 606 -21.21 -1.24 -18.44
C THR A 606 -19.81 -1.65 -18.03
N ARG A 607 -19.39 -2.87 -18.38
CA ARG A 607 -18.06 -3.39 -18.10
C ARG A 607 -16.97 -2.55 -18.77
N ILE A 608 -17.12 -2.22 -20.04
CA ILE A 608 -16.16 -1.38 -20.78
C ILE A 608 -16.10 0.03 -20.20
N ALA A 609 -17.25 0.61 -19.84
CA ALA A 609 -17.28 1.91 -19.18
C ALA A 609 -16.53 1.89 -17.84
N SER A 610 -16.52 0.76 -17.13
CA SER A 610 -15.81 0.61 -15.86
C SER A 610 -14.29 0.66 -15.99
N PHE A 611 -13.71 0.47 -17.18
CA PHE A 611 -12.26 0.57 -17.38
C PHE A 611 -11.70 1.94 -17.02
N ALA A 612 -12.51 2.99 -17.15
CA ALA A 612 -12.13 4.35 -16.76
C ALA A 612 -11.90 4.50 -15.24
N SER A 613 -12.42 3.57 -14.43
CA SER A 613 -12.23 3.55 -12.97
C SER A 613 -10.98 2.80 -12.52
N ILE A 614 -10.34 2.04 -13.42
CA ILE A 614 -9.13 1.29 -13.11
C ILE A 614 -7.95 2.28 -13.08
N PRO A 615 -7.13 2.28 -12.01
CA PRO A 615 -5.93 3.11 -11.96
C PRO A 615 -5.02 2.89 -13.17
N THR A 616 -4.37 3.96 -13.64
CA THR A 616 -3.47 3.86 -14.80
C THR A 616 -1.99 3.88 -14.43
N ARG A 617 -1.69 4.17 -13.15
CA ARG A 617 -0.33 4.22 -12.58
C ARG A 617 -0.36 3.75 -11.13
N GLY A 618 0.71 3.11 -10.70
CA GLY A 618 1.00 2.80 -9.30
C GLY A 618 1.67 3.99 -8.61
N SER A 619 1.39 4.19 -7.34
CA SER A 619 2.06 5.21 -6.52
C SER A 619 2.13 4.78 -5.05
N LEU A 620 3.05 5.36 -4.29
CA LEU A 620 3.17 5.13 -2.85
C LEU A 620 2.74 6.37 -2.08
N ILE A 621 1.92 6.19 -1.05
CA ILE A 621 1.61 7.21 -0.05
C ILE A 621 2.05 6.67 1.31
N LYS A 622 3.16 7.20 1.84
CA LYS A 622 3.60 6.88 3.20
C LYS A 622 2.90 7.79 4.20
N THR A 623 2.13 7.21 5.12
CA THR A 623 1.42 7.93 6.19
C THR A 623 1.53 7.17 7.52
N GLY A 624 0.91 7.70 8.57
CA GLY A 624 1.08 7.24 9.95
C GLY A 624 2.47 7.55 10.52
N GLY A 625 2.63 7.54 11.84
CA GLY A 625 3.86 7.96 12.52
C GLY A 625 5.04 6.99 12.45
N GLY A 626 4.90 5.81 11.86
CA GLY A 626 5.95 4.79 11.75
C GLY A 626 6.93 5.00 10.60
N THR A 627 7.92 4.11 10.50
CA THR A 627 8.98 4.13 9.47
C THR A 627 8.82 2.98 8.49
N LEU A 628 8.76 3.28 7.19
CA LEU A 628 8.86 2.28 6.13
C LEU A 628 10.24 2.38 5.48
N THR A 629 10.98 1.28 5.34
CA THR A 629 12.24 1.23 4.60
C THR A 629 12.01 0.55 3.26
N LEU A 630 12.45 1.16 2.15
CA LEU A 630 12.45 0.52 0.84
C LEU A 630 13.88 0.17 0.43
N THR A 631 14.12 -1.09 0.10
CA THR A 631 15.44 -1.57 -0.36
C THR A 631 15.42 -2.19 -1.74
N GLY A 632 14.25 -2.30 -2.38
CA GLY A 632 14.09 -2.76 -3.76
C GLY A 632 14.41 -1.69 -4.80
N THR A 633 14.51 -2.10 -6.06
CA THR A 633 14.57 -1.27 -7.26
C THR A 633 13.16 -1.14 -7.81
N ASN A 634 12.61 0.07 -7.77
CA ASN A 634 11.19 0.31 -7.99
C ASN A 634 10.97 1.09 -9.29
N SER A 635 9.93 0.74 -10.05
CA SER A 635 9.64 1.31 -11.37
C SER A 635 8.23 1.89 -11.52
N TYR A 636 7.42 1.94 -10.46
CA TYR A 636 6.12 2.62 -10.48
C TYR A 636 6.26 4.11 -10.82
N SER A 637 5.33 4.65 -11.61
CA SER A 637 5.50 5.97 -12.24
C SER A 637 4.61 7.08 -11.66
N GLY A 638 3.64 6.75 -10.80
CA GLY A 638 2.72 7.70 -10.20
C GLY A 638 3.33 8.56 -9.07
N GLY A 639 4.57 8.29 -8.66
CA GLY A 639 5.28 9.07 -7.65
C GLY A 639 5.15 8.54 -6.23
N THR A 640 5.83 9.23 -5.32
CA THR A 640 5.87 8.92 -3.88
C THR A 640 5.44 10.14 -3.08
N THR A 641 4.42 9.98 -2.25
CA THR A 641 3.91 11.01 -1.34
C THR A 641 4.30 10.70 0.10
N PHE A 642 4.93 11.66 0.77
CA PHE A 642 5.30 11.62 2.18
C PHE A 642 4.25 12.39 2.99
N ALA A 643 3.16 11.71 3.36
CA ALA A 643 2.03 12.28 4.08
C ALA A 643 2.12 12.11 5.62
N GLY A 644 3.12 11.39 6.12
CA GLY A 644 3.36 11.23 7.56
C GLY A 644 4.41 10.18 7.90
N GLY A 645 5.04 10.33 9.06
CA GLY A 645 6.13 9.45 9.52
C GLY A 645 7.32 9.49 8.56
N THR A 646 8.07 8.38 8.49
CA THR A 646 9.33 8.34 7.72
C THR A 646 9.29 7.27 6.62
N LEU A 647 9.73 7.64 5.41
CA LEU A 647 10.15 6.69 4.39
C LEU A 647 11.67 6.72 4.32
N SER A 648 12.33 5.60 4.59
CA SER A 648 13.79 5.46 4.61
C SER A 648 14.28 4.74 3.35
N VAL A 649 15.30 5.30 2.70
CA VAL A 649 15.95 4.74 1.52
C VAL A 649 17.46 4.98 1.55
N SER A 650 18.23 4.16 0.83
CA SER A 650 19.67 4.33 0.68
C SER A 650 20.10 4.55 -0.80
N ARG A 651 19.13 4.66 -1.72
CA ARG A 651 19.35 4.88 -3.17
C ARG A 651 18.10 5.45 -3.84
N ASP A 652 18.29 6.25 -4.90
CA ASP A 652 17.20 6.88 -5.64
C ASP A 652 16.22 5.86 -6.25
N ALA A 653 16.76 4.75 -6.77
CA ALA A 653 15.99 3.71 -7.44
C ALA A 653 14.94 3.04 -6.53
N SER A 654 14.97 3.26 -5.22
CA SER A 654 13.94 2.78 -4.29
C SER A 654 12.69 3.68 -4.26
N LEU A 655 12.68 4.85 -4.91
CA LEU A 655 11.58 5.82 -4.87
C LEU A 655 10.61 5.74 -6.08
N GLY A 656 10.76 4.73 -6.94
CA GLY A 656 9.98 4.55 -8.17
C GLY A 656 10.76 4.91 -9.42
N ALA A 657 10.09 5.04 -10.58
CA ALA A 657 10.73 5.44 -11.83
C ALA A 657 11.41 6.81 -11.71
N ALA A 658 12.57 7.05 -12.34
CA ALA A 658 13.36 8.28 -12.16
C ALA A 658 12.61 9.59 -12.47
N SER A 659 11.57 9.55 -13.31
CA SER A 659 10.71 10.71 -13.62
C SER A 659 9.53 10.88 -12.66
N ALA A 660 9.30 9.94 -11.74
CA ALA A 660 8.17 9.95 -10.84
C ALA A 660 8.37 11.00 -9.73
N PRO A 661 7.37 11.88 -9.47
CA PRO A 661 7.53 13.01 -8.57
C PRO A 661 7.56 12.57 -7.10
N LEU A 662 8.16 13.44 -6.26
CA LEU A 662 8.15 13.36 -4.81
C LEU A 662 7.27 14.48 -4.24
N SER A 663 6.28 14.14 -3.42
CA SER A 663 5.36 15.11 -2.81
C SER A 663 5.42 15.03 -1.30
N PHE A 664 5.73 16.14 -0.62
CA PHE A 664 5.79 16.23 0.84
C PHE A 664 4.51 16.87 1.38
N ASP A 665 3.79 16.16 2.26
CA ASP A 665 2.57 16.62 2.92
C ASP A 665 2.54 16.19 4.41
N GLY A 666 3.63 16.49 5.12
CA GLY A 666 3.81 16.25 6.56
C GLY A 666 4.72 15.08 6.92
N GLY A 667 5.17 14.29 5.94
CA GLY A 667 6.11 13.18 6.13
C GLY A 667 7.58 13.54 5.94
N VAL A 668 8.45 12.55 6.18
CA VAL A 668 9.91 12.66 6.08
C VAL A 668 10.46 11.64 5.09
N LEU A 669 11.35 12.08 4.21
CA LEU A 669 12.26 11.21 3.46
C LEU A 669 13.58 11.13 4.23
N GLN A 670 13.94 9.93 4.69
CA GLN A 670 15.24 9.66 5.31
C GLN A 670 16.19 9.04 4.29
N VAL A 671 17.30 9.73 4.06
CA VAL A 671 18.42 9.30 3.22
C VAL A 671 19.49 8.71 4.12
N THR A 672 19.77 7.41 3.94
CA THR A 672 20.73 6.65 4.74
C THR A 672 22.01 6.34 3.97
N GLY A 673 23.12 6.21 4.70
CA GLY A 673 24.44 5.98 4.12
C GLY A 673 24.94 7.16 3.28
N THR A 674 26.02 6.90 2.52
CA THR A 674 26.75 7.93 1.75
C THR A 674 26.64 7.77 0.23
N GLY A 675 25.94 6.73 -0.25
CA GLY A 675 25.83 6.43 -1.69
C GLY A 675 24.71 7.16 -2.43
N PHE A 676 23.67 7.61 -1.71
CA PHE A 676 22.58 8.40 -2.29
C PHE A 676 22.80 9.88 -1.99
N THR A 677 23.26 10.62 -3.00
CA THR A 677 23.78 11.99 -2.84
C THR A 677 23.01 13.03 -3.66
N ALA A 678 22.09 12.64 -4.54
CA ALA A 678 21.25 13.56 -5.30
C ALA A 678 20.05 12.83 -5.92
N THR A 679 19.02 13.58 -6.31
CA THR A 679 17.92 13.11 -7.16
C THR A 679 17.43 14.24 -8.07
N ASP A 680 17.10 13.91 -9.32
CA ASP A 680 16.57 14.86 -10.31
C ASP A 680 15.04 14.88 -10.36
N ARG A 681 14.38 14.12 -9.47
CA ARG A 681 12.91 14.03 -9.41
C ARG A 681 12.30 15.41 -9.16
N PRO A 682 11.16 15.74 -9.79
CA PRO A 682 10.37 16.90 -9.38
C PRO A 682 9.94 16.74 -7.92
N ILE A 683 10.14 17.78 -7.11
CA ILE A 683 9.74 17.77 -5.70
C ILE A 683 8.83 18.95 -5.40
N THR A 684 7.71 18.69 -4.72
CA THR A 684 6.81 19.74 -4.24
C THR A 684 6.40 19.53 -2.78
N TRP A 685 6.29 20.64 -2.04
CA TRP A 685 5.86 20.73 -0.65
C TRP A 685 4.41 21.18 -0.64
N ALA A 686 3.49 20.22 -0.49
CA ALA A 686 2.08 20.49 -0.27
C ALA A 686 1.87 21.20 1.08
N ASN A 687 0.62 21.56 1.40
CA ASN A 687 0.30 22.41 2.57
C ASN A 687 0.87 21.87 3.90
N GLY A 688 0.97 20.56 4.08
CA GLY A 688 1.54 19.93 5.29
C GLY A 688 3.06 20.09 5.43
N GLY A 689 3.78 20.55 4.40
CA GLY A 689 5.24 20.65 4.40
C GLY A 689 5.91 19.28 4.43
N GLY A 690 7.12 19.18 4.98
CA GLY A 690 7.77 17.89 5.22
C GLY A 690 9.28 17.98 5.43
N GLY A 691 9.91 16.83 5.66
CA GLY A 691 11.31 16.75 6.06
C GLY A 691 12.22 15.96 5.13
N LEU A 692 13.45 16.43 5.00
CA LEU A 692 14.59 15.67 4.46
C LEU A 692 15.55 15.36 5.59
N ASP A 693 15.63 14.09 5.98
CA ASP A 693 16.57 13.57 6.98
C ASP A 693 17.80 12.99 6.28
N ILE A 694 18.89 13.75 6.28
CA ILE A 694 20.19 13.26 5.78
C ILE A 694 20.91 12.63 6.98
N ALA A 695 20.68 11.33 7.16
CA ALA A 695 20.99 10.66 8.43
C ALA A 695 22.50 10.57 8.69
N ASP A 696 23.29 10.26 7.66
CA ASP A 696 24.73 10.08 7.78
C ASP A 696 25.47 11.44 7.76
N PRO A 697 26.29 11.77 8.77
CA PRO A 697 27.03 13.04 8.82
C PRO A 697 28.03 13.21 7.66
N ALA A 698 28.50 12.13 7.05
CA ALA A 698 29.41 12.19 5.90
C ALA A 698 28.67 12.35 4.56
N ASN A 699 27.34 12.26 4.54
CA ASN A 699 26.57 12.44 3.31
C ASN A 699 26.28 13.92 3.04
N THR A 700 26.48 14.33 1.79
CA THR A 700 25.98 15.59 1.23
C THR A 700 24.97 15.27 0.14
N PHE A 701 23.69 15.49 0.46
CA PHE A 701 22.59 15.30 -0.47
C PHE A 701 22.29 16.62 -1.20
N THR A 702 22.42 16.64 -2.52
CA THR A 702 22.35 17.85 -3.35
C THR A 702 21.07 17.85 -4.19
N LEU A 703 20.32 18.95 -4.13
CA LEU A 703 19.16 19.22 -4.97
C LEU A 703 19.43 20.45 -5.82
N THR A 704 19.40 20.26 -7.14
CA THR A 704 19.71 21.28 -8.15
C THR A 704 18.46 21.82 -8.84
N GLN A 705 17.39 21.05 -8.81
CA GLN A 705 16.07 21.39 -9.34
C GLN A 705 15.33 22.39 -8.44
N SER A 706 14.34 23.07 -9.02
CA SER A 706 13.42 23.94 -8.27
C SER A 706 12.50 23.14 -7.34
N LEU A 707 12.44 23.58 -6.09
CA LEU A 707 11.53 23.11 -5.05
C LEU A 707 10.32 24.07 -4.98
N THR A 708 9.11 23.54 -5.10
CA THR A 708 7.87 24.35 -5.24
C THR A 708 6.80 23.98 -4.21
N GLY A 709 5.76 24.80 -4.06
CA GLY A 709 4.60 24.49 -3.22
C GLY A 709 4.36 25.51 -2.10
N THR A 710 3.44 25.21 -1.20
CA THR A 710 3.01 26.12 -0.13
C THR A 710 3.54 25.72 1.24
N GLY A 711 3.92 24.46 1.44
CA GLY A 711 4.44 23.94 2.70
C GLY A 711 5.89 24.31 2.98
N GLY A 712 6.30 24.07 4.22
CA GLY A 712 7.66 24.34 4.71
C GLY A 712 8.61 23.15 4.62
N LEU A 713 9.90 23.44 4.49
CA LEU A 713 10.99 22.46 4.44
C LEU A 713 11.60 22.27 5.83
N ALA A 714 11.67 21.04 6.32
CA ALA A 714 12.46 20.66 7.48
C ALA A 714 13.74 19.92 7.06
N LYS A 715 14.92 20.49 7.34
CA LYS A 715 16.20 19.79 7.26
C LYS A 715 16.47 19.07 8.58
N LEU A 716 16.49 17.74 8.52
CA LEU A 716 16.74 16.82 9.62
C LEU A 716 18.06 16.04 9.37
N GLY A 717 18.48 15.24 10.34
CA GLY A 717 19.67 14.40 10.23
C GLY A 717 21.00 15.14 10.33
N ALA A 718 22.07 14.40 10.65
CA ALA A 718 23.38 14.97 10.93
C ALA A 718 24.14 15.44 9.68
N GLY A 719 23.80 14.93 8.50
CA GLY A 719 24.46 15.23 7.23
C GLY A 719 24.12 16.60 6.65
N THR A 720 24.59 16.84 5.42
CA THR A 720 24.40 18.09 4.69
C THR A 720 23.31 17.95 3.63
N LEU A 721 22.35 18.88 3.59
CA LEU A 721 21.47 19.10 2.44
C LEU A 721 21.99 20.33 1.70
N ALA A 722 22.39 20.18 0.44
CA ALA A 722 22.81 21.27 -0.41
C ALA A 722 21.69 21.64 -1.39
N LEU A 723 21.28 22.91 -1.41
CA LEU A 723 20.28 23.44 -2.34
C LEU A 723 20.95 24.44 -3.28
N SER A 724 20.73 24.27 -4.58
CA SER A 724 21.23 25.20 -5.61
C SER A 724 20.21 25.56 -6.69
N GLY A 725 18.99 25.01 -6.61
CA GLY A 725 17.90 25.39 -7.50
C GLY A 725 17.24 26.72 -7.07
N THR A 726 16.56 27.38 -8.01
CA THR A 726 15.68 28.52 -7.70
C THR A 726 14.39 28.02 -7.06
N ASN A 727 14.25 28.23 -5.76
CA ASN A 727 13.18 27.64 -4.96
C ASN A 727 12.05 28.64 -4.69
N THR A 728 10.80 28.19 -4.86
CA THR A 728 9.60 29.04 -4.76
C THR A 728 8.59 28.54 -3.72
N TYR A 729 8.95 27.54 -2.91
CA TYR A 729 8.10 27.10 -1.81
C TYR A 729 7.88 28.24 -0.80
N ALA A 730 6.65 28.39 -0.31
CA ALA A 730 6.27 29.54 0.51
C ALA A 730 6.40 29.31 2.02
N GLY A 731 6.37 28.06 2.49
CA GLY A 731 6.41 27.74 3.91
C GLY A 731 7.81 27.87 4.52
N ALA A 732 7.86 27.90 5.86
CA ALA A 732 9.09 28.12 6.62
C ALA A 732 10.15 27.02 6.38
N THR A 733 11.43 27.41 6.41
CA THR A 733 12.58 26.52 6.37
C THR A 733 13.11 26.31 7.78
N THR A 734 12.96 25.10 8.31
CA THR A 734 13.49 24.71 9.62
C THR A 734 14.71 23.82 9.46
N ILE A 735 15.85 24.24 10.02
CA ILE A 735 17.07 23.43 10.07
C ILE A 735 17.18 22.88 11.48
N ALA A 736 16.72 21.66 11.70
CA ALA A 736 16.69 21.04 13.03
C ALA A 736 18.04 20.40 13.39
N ALA A 737 18.77 19.86 12.40
CA ALA A 737 20.06 19.21 12.60
C ALA A 737 20.94 19.25 11.35
N GLY A 738 22.25 19.04 11.55
CA GLY A 738 23.24 19.01 10.48
C GLY A 738 23.39 20.37 9.79
N THR A 739 23.66 20.33 8.48
CA THR A 739 23.90 21.54 7.67
C THR A 739 22.88 21.67 6.54
N LEU A 740 22.30 22.85 6.37
CA LEU A 740 21.71 23.29 5.10
C LEU A 740 22.72 24.19 4.38
N LEU A 741 23.16 23.80 3.20
CA LEU A 741 24.08 24.56 2.36
C LEU A 741 23.30 25.23 1.22
N ALA A 742 23.20 26.55 1.24
CA ALA A 742 22.52 27.36 0.24
C ALA A 742 23.51 27.89 -0.81
N ARG A 743 23.14 27.77 -2.09
CA ARG A 743 23.95 28.19 -3.25
C ARG A 743 23.09 28.94 -4.27
N GLY A 744 23.62 29.99 -4.89
CA GLY A 744 23.00 30.64 -6.04
C GLY A 744 21.92 31.70 -5.80
N GLY A 745 21.77 32.27 -4.60
CA GLY A 745 20.92 33.47 -4.42
C GLY A 745 19.44 33.25 -4.11
N GLN A 746 18.92 32.06 -4.40
CA GLN A 746 17.50 31.71 -4.30
C GLN A 746 17.31 30.26 -3.85
N ALA A 747 18.26 29.73 -3.07
CA ALA A 747 18.22 28.35 -2.61
C ALA A 747 17.18 28.16 -1.49
N ILE A 748 16.79 29.24 -0.83
CA ILE A 748 15.66 29.30 0.09
C ILE A 748 14.67 30.30 -0.52
N GLY A 749 13.36 30.04 -0.39
CA GLY A 749 12.38 31.00 -0.91
C GLY A 749 12.53 32.36 -0.22
N ASP A 750 12.56 33.46 -0.97
CA ASP A 750 12.82 34.83 -0.46
C ASP A 750 11.88 35.29 0.66
N ARG A 751 10.69 34.69 0.76
CA ARG A 751 9.69 34.95 1.82
C ARG A 751 9.67 33.90 2.93
N SER A 752 10.48 32.85 2.83
CA SER A 752 10.53 31.78 3.82
C SER A 752 11.15 32.28 5.13
N ALA A 753 10.42 32.09 6.23
CA ALA A 753 11.00 32.24 7.56
C ALA A 753 12.00 31.11 7.81
N VAL A 754 13.22 31.45 8.24
CA VAL A 754 14.28 30.48 8.51
C VAL A 754 14.51 30.32 10.01
N LEU A 755 14.35 29.10 10.51
CA LEU A 755 14.66 28.71 11.87
C LEU A 755 15.90 27.81 11.89
N VAL A 756 17.00 28.29 12.49
CA VAL A 756 18.22 27.48 12.69
C VAL A 756 18.24 26.94 14.11
N GLY A 757 17.95 25.64 14.26
CA GLY A 757 17.93 24.94 15.54
C GLY A 757 19.30 24.91 16.23
N ALA A 758 19.30 24.68 17.55
CA ALA A 758 20.54 24.56 18.30
C ALA A 758 21.41 23.40 17.76
N GLY A 759 22.70 23.66 17.53
CA GLY A 759 23.62 22.69 16.95
C GLY A 759 23.49 22.49 15.43
N ALA A 760 22.49 23.09 14.78
CA ALA A 760 22.35 23.07 13.33
C ALA A 760 23.10 24.25 12.68
N THR A 761 23.41 24.11 11.38
CA THR A 761 24.12 25.14 10.60
C THR A 761 23.36 25.49 9.32
N LEU A 762 23.15 26.79 9.07
CA LEU A 762 22.93 27.33 7.72
C LEU A 762 24.29 27.77 7.17
N ALA A 763 24.74 27.20 6.06
CA ALA A 763 25.96 27.58 5.38
C ALA A 763 25.62 28.25 4.04
N LEU A 764 26.26 29.39 3.74
CA LEU A 764 26.07 30.12 2.49
C LEU A 764 27.32 30.00 1.61
N ALA A 765 27.12 29.58 0.36
CA ALA A 765 28.16 29.65 -0.67
C ALA A 765 28.11 30.97 -1.46
N ASP A 766 26.89 31.51 -1.65
CA ASP A 766 26.60 32.74 -2.36
C ASP A 766 25.65 33.60 -1.52
N GLY A 767 25.42 34.86 -1.91
CA GLY A 767 24.41 35.70 -1.25
C GLY A 767 23.06 34.99 -1.19
N GLU A 768 22.25 35.25 -0.16
CA GLU A 768 20.95 34.59 0.03
C GLU A 768 19.94 35.58 0.62
N THR A 769 18.68 35.48 0.21
CA THR A 769 17.58 36.31 0.72
C THR A 769 16.54 35.43 1.40
N VAL A 770 16.14 35.81 2.61
CA VAL A 770 15.16 35.06 3.39
C VAL A 770 14.08 35.98 3.96
N GLY A 771 12.92 35.40 4.27
CA GLY A 771 11.81 36.10 4.90
C GLY A 771 12.22 36.66 6.25
N SER A 772 12.64 35.80 7.16
CA SER A 772 13.15 36.18 8.48
C SER A 772 14.15 35.15 9.00
N LEU A 773 14.92 35.52 10.03
CA LEU A 773 15.93 34.65 10.65
C LEU A 773 15.66 34.51 12.15
N ALA A 774 15.57 33.28 12.64
CA ALA A 774 15.39 32.95 14.05
C ALA A 774 16.20 31.73 14.48
N GLY A 775 16.36 31.54 15.78
CA GLY A 775 16.94 30.33 16.38
C GLY A 775 18.26 30.55 17.11
N GLN A 776 18.96 29.44 17.37
CA GLN A 776 20.13 29.37 18.26
C GLN A 776 21.34 28.68 17.60
N GLY A 777 21.19 28.21 16.36
CA GLY A 777 22.25 27.54 15.63
C GLY A 777 23.30 28.48 15.04
N ARG A 778 24.05 27.97 14.06
CA ARG A 778 25.12 28.71 13.40
C ARG A 778 24.68 29.15 11.99
N VAL A 779 24.98 30.38 11.62
CA VAL A 779 24.93 30.85 10.22
C VAL A 779 26.37 31.12 9.77
N ALA A 780 26.90 30.22 8.96
CA ALA A 780 28.20 30.34 8.34
C ALA A 780 28.06 31.12 7.03
N LEU A 781 28.37 32.41 7.05
CA LEU A 781 28.21 33.31 5.90
C LEU A 781 29.22 33.04 4.79
N GLY A 782 30.35 32.38 5.07
CA GLY A 782 31.44 32.31 4.09
C GLY A 782 31.89 33.71 3.69
N SER A 783 31.99 33.99 2.39
CA SER A 783 32.16 35.35 1.84
C SER A 783 30.84 36.01 1.41
N ALA A 784 29.71 35.36 1.66
CA ALA A 784 28.40 35.75 1.16
C ALA A 784 27.68 36.75 2.07
N ARG A 785 26.60 37.32 1.53
CA ARG A 785 25.75 38.25 2.26
C ARG A 785 24.36 37.67 2.46
N LEU A 786 23.92 37.56 3.71
CA LEU A 786 22.54 37.19 4.05
C LEU A 786 21.67 38.44 4.10
N THR A 787 20.56 38.46 3.39
CA THR A 787 19.52 39.49 3.50
C THR A 787 18.30 38.88 4.21
N ALA A 788 17.90 39.46 5.35
CA ALA A 788 16.76 38.98 6.12
C ALA A 788 15.74 40.10 6.34
N GLY A 789 14.45 39.75 6.23
CA GLY A 789 13.32 40.65 6.47
C GLY A 789 12.29 40.71 5.34
N GLY A 790 12.36 39.83 4.34
CA GLY A 790 11.42 39.77 3.22
C GLY A 790 9.96 39.48 3.61
N ASP A 791 9.72 38.96 4.83
CA ASP A 791 8.37 38.68 5.36
C ASP A 791 7.85 39.75 6.34
N ASN A 792 8.69 40.75 6.68
CA ASN A 792 8.43 41.80 7.69
C ASN A 792 8.16 41.29 9.12
N SER A 793 8.47 40.03 9.43
CA SER A 793 8.33 39.48 10.78
C SER A 793 9.37 40.05 11.73
N SER A 794 9.02 40.10 13.02
CA SER A 794 10.00 40.38 14.08
C SER A 794 10.47 39.08 14.72
N THR A 795 11.78 38.85 14.75
CA THR A 795 12.38 37.58 15.18
C THR A 795 13.61 37.78 16.07
N THR A 796 13.96 36.76 16.84
CA THR A 796 15.21 36.73 17.61
C THR A 796 16.11 35.60 17.12
N PHE A 797 17.36 35.96 16.80
CA PHE A 797 18.44 35.02 16.54
C PHE A 797 19.48 35.12 17.66
N ALA A 798 19.53 34.10 18.50
CA ALA A 798 20.47 33.99 19.61
C ALA A 798 21.71 33.15 19.27
N GLY A 799 21.77 32.63 18.03
CA GLY A 799 22.89 31.87 17.50
C GLY A 799 24.07 32.73 17.06
N THR A 800 25.03 32.11 16.37
CA THR A 800 26.25 32.78 15.90
C THR A 800 26.23 33.00 14.38
N LEU A 801 26.57 34.20 13.94
CA LEU A 801 26.91 34.52 12.56
C LEU A 801 28.44 34.69 12.44
N ASP A 802 29.06 34.02 11.47
CA ASP A 802 30.52 34.06 11.24
C ASP A 802 30.88 34.02 9.75
N GLY A 803 32.14 34.33 9.43
CA GLY A 803 32.68 34.37 8.06
C GLY A 803 33.17 35.76 7.64
N THR A 804 33.70 35.88 6.43
CA THR A 804 34.12 37.19 5.88
C THR A 804 32.97 37.98 5.26
N GLY A 805 31.83 37.32 5.09
CA GLY A 805 30.56 37.85 4.62
C GLY A 805 29.87 38.81 5.58
N GLY A 806 28.65 39.23 5.23
CA GLY A 806 27.89 40.25 5.97
C GLY A 806 26.39 40.02 6.06
N LEU A 807 25.69 40.91 6.75
CA LEU A 807 24.25 40.83 7.01
C LEU A 807 23.53 42.10 6.53
N THR A 808 22.51 41.97 5.68
CA THR A 808 21.52 43.03 5.43
C THR A 808 20.26 42.76 6.26
N LYS A 809 19.90 43.71 7.12
CA LYS A 809 18.57 43.77 7.72
C LYS A 809 17.66 44.64 6.84
N ALA A 810 16.63 44.02 6.27
CA ALA A 810 15.63 44.65 5.41
C ALA A 810 14.22 44.51 6.00
N GLY A 811 13.21 45.08 5.36
CA GLY A 811 11.80 44.98 5.76
C GLY A 811 11.47 45.70 7.07
N ALA A 812 10.18 45.83 7.38
CA ALA A 812 9.68 46.65 8.49
C ALA A 812 9.85 46.00 9.89
N GLY A 813 10.02 44.68 9.97
CA GLY A 813 10.13 43.96 11.23
C GLY A 813 11.41 44.24 12.02
N THR A 814 11.47 43.72 13.26
CA THR A 814 12.66 43.79 14.13
C THR A 814 13.45 42.49 14.11
N LEU A 815 14.74 42.53 13.79
CA LEU A 815 15.66 41.41 14.00
C LEU A 815 16.46 41.64 15.27
N THR A 816 16.27 40.82 16.30
CA THR A 816 17.07 40.86 17.51
C THR A 816 18.25 39.89 17.39
N LEU A 817 19.47 40.41 17.38
CA LEU A 817 20.69 39.58 17.48
C LEU A 817 21.09 39.50 18.96
N ALA A 818 20.83 38.34 19.56
CA ALA A 818 21.16 38.06 20.96
C ALA A 818 22.47 37.27 21.12
N GLY A 819 22.97 36.66 20.05
CA GLY A 819 24.22 35.90 20.08
C GLY A 819 25.48 36.77 20.02
N THR A 820 26.63 36.10 20.06
CA THR A 820 27.95 36.68 19.77
C THR A 820 28.34 36.32 18.35
N ASN A 821 28.70 37.33 17.55
CA ASN A 821 28.92 37.20 16.12
C ASN A 821 30.34 37.63 15.76
N THR A 822 30.94 36.96 14.77
CA THR A 822 32.35 37.16 14.39
C THR A 822 32.55 37.52 12.92
N TYR A 823 31.46 37.71 12.17
CA TYR A 823 31.55 38.06 10.75
C TYR A 823 32.21 39.42 10.52
N THR A 824 32.97 39.56 9.43
CA THR A 824 33.79 40.76 9.17
C THR A 824 33.26 41.66 8.05
N GLY A 825 32.34 41.18 7.20
CA GLY A 825 31.81 41.93 6.05
C GLY A 825 30.78 43.01 6.40
N GLY A 826 30.49 43.20 7.68
CA GLY A 826 29.65 44.30 8.18
C GLY A 826 28.14 44.08 8.06
N THR A 827 27.39 45.01 8.63
CA THR A 827 25.93 44.98 8.72
C THR A 827 25.32 46.18 8.00
N THR A 828 24.38 45.95 7.08
CA THR A 828 23.59 47.04 6.47
C THR A 828 22.18 47.03 7.05
N LEU A 829 21.72 48.19 7.52
CA LEU A 829 20.38 48.45 7.99
C LEU A 829 19.60 49.15 6.87
N ALA A 830 19.00 48.36 5.99
CA ALA A 830 18.23 48.84 4.83
C ALA A 830 16.73 49.08 5.16
N GLY A 831 16.27 48.66 6.34
CA GLY A 831 14.89 48.90 6.78
C GLY A 831 14.56 48.24 8.12
N GLY A 832 13.50 48.75 8.77
CA GLY A 832 13.03 48.27 10.08
C GLY A 832 14.10 48.42 11.17
N THR A 833 14.08 47.50 12.14
CA THR A 833 14.96 47.61 13.33
C THR A 833 15.90 46.41 13.45
N LEU A 834 17.18 46.66 13.70
CA LEU A 834 18.14 45.68 14.20
C LEU A 834 18.34 45.94 15.70
N SER A 835 17.93 45.02 16.56
CA SER A 835 18.02 45.16 18.02
C SER A 835 19.20 44.38 18.58
N VAL A 836 20.03 45.04 19.39
CA VAL A 836 21.19 44.44 20.07
C VAL A 836 21.31 44.96 21.51
N SER A 837 21.99 44.19 22.37
CA SER A 837 22.29 44.58 23.76
C SER A 837 23.80 44.69 24.04
N ARG A 838 24.64 44.38 23.06
CA ARG A 838 26.11 44.37 23.16
C ARG A 838 26.77 44.51 21.79
N GLU A 839 27.95 45.10 21.79
CA GLU A 839 28.78 45.32 20.60
C GLU A 839 29.11 44.03 19.83
N ALA A 840 29.35 42.94 20.57
CA ALA A 840 29.71 41.63 20.01
C ALA A 840 28.56 40.98 19.22
N SER A 841 27.33 41.50 19.30
CA SER A 841 26.21 41.03 18.48
C SER A 841 26.24 41.58 17.06
N LEU A 842 27.09 42.55 16.74
CA LEU A 842 27.17 43.20 15.43
C LEU A 842 28.29 42.67 14.52
N GLY A 843 28.96 41.58 14.92
CA GLY A 843 30.09 40.98 14.20
C GLY A 843 31.45 41.36 14.81
N ALA A 844 32.55 41.13 14.08
CA ALA A 844 33.88 41.56 14.52
C ALA A 844 33.94 43.09 14.68
N ALA A 845 34.71 43.62 15.65
CA ALA A 845 34.74 45.06 15.94
C ALA A 845 35.17 45.96 14.75
N SER A 846 35.92 45.41 13.79
CA SER A 846 36.29 46.10 12.55
C SER A 846 35.20 46.10 11.47
N ALA A 847 34.12 45.32 11.64
CA ALA A 847 33.07 45.18 10.65
C ALA A 847 32.19 46.45 10.63
N PRO A 848 31.97 47.07 9.46
CA PRO A 848 31.27 48.34 9.36
C PRO A 848 29.76 48.22 9.60
N LEU A 849 29.12 49.33 10.00
CA LEU A 849 27.68 49.51 9.96
C LEU A 849 27.32 50.44 8.79
N SER A 850 26.38 50.04 7.96
CA SER A 850 25.86 50.87 6.87
C SER A 850 24.37 51.15 7.09
N PHE A 851 23.98 52.41 7.12
CA PHE A 851 22.58 52.81 7.29
C PHE A 851 22.00 53.28 5.97
N ASP A 852 20.90 52.65 5.55
CA ASP A 852 20.15 53.00 4.33
C ASP A 852 18.64 52.85 4.57
N GLY A 853 18.15 53.52 5.63
CA GLY A 853 16.74 53.59 6.00
C GLY A 853 16.35 52.74 7.23
N GLY A 854 17.26 51.95 7.79
CA GLY A 854 17.02 51.15 9.00
C GLY A 854 17.42 51.82 10.32
N VAL A 855 17.03 51.18 11.42
CA VAL A 855 17.28 51.64 12.81
C VAL A 855 18.12 50.62 13.57
N LEU A 856 19.19 51.06 14.22
CA LEU A 856 19.89 50.27 15.23
C LEU A 856 19.26 50.55 16.59
N GLN A 857 18.64 49.53 17.19
CA GLN A 857 18.12 49.60 18.55
C GLN A 857 19.15 49.04 19.54
N VAL A 858 19.53 49.88 20.49
CA VAL A 858 20.41 49.57 21.61
C VAL A 858 19.55 49.35 22.84
N THR A 859 19.62 48.15 23.39
CA THR A 859 18.82 47.73 24.55
C THR A 859 19.69 47.55 25.79
N GLY A 860 19.11 47.79 26.96
CA GLY A 860 19.82 47.79 28.24
C GLY A 860 20.85 48.92 28.35
N THR A 861 21.67 48.86 29.41
CA THR A 861 22.61 49.93 29.79
C THR A 861 24.09 49.57 29.56
N GLY A 862 24.40 48.34 29.14
CA GLY A 862 25.78 47.85 29.00
C GLY A 862 26.46 48.17 27.67
N PHE A 863 25.70 48.55 26.64
CA PHE A 863 26.22 48.93 25.34
C PHE A 863 26.07 50.44 25.17
N THR A 864 27.18 51.18 25.34
CA THR A 864 27.18 52.64 25.49
C THR A 864 27.99 53.37 24.42
N ALA A 865 28.70 52.67 23.54
CA ALA A 865 29.42 53.25 22.40
C ALA A 865 29.82 52.14 21.41
N THR A 866 30.11 52.50 20.17
CA THR A 866 30.76 51.62 19.18
C THR A 866 31.90 52.36 18.52
N ASP A 867 32.99 51.65 18.19
CA ASP A 867 34.14 52.18 17.44
C ASP A 867 34.07 51.79 15.94
N ARG A 868 33.02 51.08 15.51
CA ARG A 868 32.86 50.60 14.13
C ARG A 868 32.84 51.75 13.13
N PRO A 869 33.43 51.58 11.93
CA PRO A 869 33.19 52.49 10.82
C PRO A 869 31.69 52.54 10.49
N ILE A 870 31.14 53.75 10.36
CA ILE A 870 29.74 53.97 9.97
C ILE A 870 29.68 54.58 8.58
N ALA A 871 29.00 53.91 7.66
CA ALA A 871 28.60 54.45 6.37
C ALA A 871 27.16 54.95 6.44
N TRP A 872 26.90 56.17 5.96
CA TRP A 872 25.59 56.81 5.99
C TRP A 872 25.09 57.01 4.55
N ALA A 873 24.18 56.15 4.10
CA ALA A 873 23.68 56.14 2.73
C ALA A 873 22.49 57.10 2.54
N ALA A 874 21.91 57.11 1.34
CA ALA A 874 20.86 58.05 0.95
C ALA A 874 19.55 57.85 1.70
N GLY A 875 19.21 56.62 2.10
CA GLY A 875 18.05 56.33 2.94
C GLY A 875 18.20 56.87 4.38
N GLY A 876 19.41 57.25 4.80
CA GLY A 876 19.70 57.69 6.16
C GLY A 876 19.54 56.55 7.16
N GLY A 877 19.13 56.84 8.38
CA GLY A 877 18.85 55.80 9.36
C GLY A 877 18.55 56.35 10.74
N GLY A 878 18.50 55.47 11.73
CA GLY A 878 18.26 55.88 13.09
C GLY A 878 18.94 55.06 14.17
N PHE A 879 19.00 55.65 15.36
CA PHE A 879 19.42 55.01 16.59
C PHE A 879 18.26 55.05 17.57
N ASP A 880 17.84 53.88 18.04
CA ASP A 880 16.84 53.72 19.10
C ASP A 880 17.57 53.33 20.40
N ILE A 881 17.71 54.28 21.33
CA ILE A 881 18.32 54.01 22.63
C ILE A 881 17.18 53.68 23.59
N ALA A 882 16.86 52.40 23.69
CA ALA A 882 15.60 51.94 24.26
C ALA A 882 15.51 52.23 25.77
N ASP A 883 16.60 52.02 26.50
CA ASP A 883 16.65 52.20 27.95
C ASP A 883 16.88 53.67 28.32
N PRO A 884 16.01 54.31 29.15
CA PRO A 884 16.16 55.71 29.54
C PRO A 884 17.44 56.02 30.31
N ALA A 885 18.05 55.02 30.97
CA ALA A 885 19.30 55.19 31.71
C ALA A 885 20.54 55.00 30.83
N ASN A 886 20.39 54.65 29.55
CA ASN A 886 21.51 54.48 28.65
C ASN A 886 21.83 55.79 27.89
N THR A 887 23.13 56.10 27.81
CA THR A 887 23.70 57.12 26.95
C THR A 887 24.64 56.45 25.95
N PHE A 888 24.24 56.40 24.68
CA PHE A 888 25.04 55.81 23.62
C PHE A 888 25.85 56.87 22.87
N THR A 889 27.17 56.75 22.85
CA THR A 889 28.09 57.74 22.29
C THR A 889 28.61 57.30 20.92
N LEU A 890 28.54 58.20 19.93
CA LEU A 890 29.14 58.05 18.60
C LEU A 890 30.28 59.04 18.41
N THR A 891 31.45 58.52 18.05
CA THR A 891 32.65 59.30 17.74
C THR A 891 32.92 59.43 16.25
N GLN A 892 32.24 58.62 15.45
CA GLN A 892 32.35 58.60 14.00
C GLN A 892 31.55 59.76 13.39
N SER A 893 32.17 60.46 12.45
CA SER A 893 31.46 61.41 11.60
C SER A 893 30.38 60.70 10.78
N LEU A 894 29.17 61.26 10.80
CA LEU A 894 28.09 60.83 9.92
C LEU A 894 28.07 61.78 8.71
N SER A 895 28.28 61.25 7.51
CA SER A 895 28.36 62.03 6.26
C SER A 895 27.66 61.30 5.13
N GLY A 896 26.80 62.00 4.38
CA GLY A 896 26.02 61.44 3.29
C GLY A 896 24.67 62.14 3.12
N PRO A 897 23.86 61.79 2.11
CA PRO A 897 22.63 62.52 1.82
C PRO A 897 21.44 62.21 2.75
N GLY A 898 21.49 61.08 3.47
CA GLY A 898 20.40 60.62 4.33
C GLY A 898 20.25 61.37 5.66
N GLY A 899 19.05 61.34 6.25
CA GLY A 899 18.76 61.95 7.55
C GLY A 899 19.10 61.07 8.76
N LEU A 900 19.06 61.65 9.95
CA LEU A 900 19.25 60.97 11.24
C LEU A 900 17.94 60.95 12.03
N THR A 901 17.51 59.78 12.47
CA THR A 901 16.36 59.63 13.38
C THR A 901 16.80 59.08 14.73
N LYS A 902 16.57 59.84 15.81
CA LYS A 902 16.77 59.39 17.18
C LYS A 902 15.44 58.94 17.79
N LEU A 903 15.41 57.69 18.24
CA LEU A 903 14.28 56.99 18.87
C LEU A 903 14.67 56.49 20.27
N GLY A 904 13.70 55.95 21.01
CA GLY A 904 13.92 55.38 22.35
C GLY A 904 14.08 56.41 23.46
N ALA A 905 13.84 55.99 24.70
CA ALA A 905 13.79 56.88 25.86
C ALA A 905 15.16 57.39 26.32
N GLY A 906 16.25 56.69 25.99
CA GLY A 906 17.62 57.04 26.38
C GLY A 906 18.23 58.16 25.54
N THR A 907 19.53 58.41 25.74
CA THR A 907 20.26 59.50 25.09
C THR A 907 21.23 58.99 24.01
N LEU A 908 21.23 59.62 22.83
CA LEU A 908 22.30 59.47 21.84
C LEU A 908 23.23 60.69 21.95
N THR A 909 24.51 60.47 22.18
CA THR A 909 25.53 61.52 22.23
C THR A 909 26.40 61.45 20.99
N LEU A 910 26.50 62.55 20.25
CA LEU A 910 27.36 62.70 19.09
C LEU A 910 28.60 63.52 19.48
N THR A 911 29.76 63.09 18.98
CA THR A 911 31.03 63.79 19.17
C THR A 911 31.73 63.97 17.82
N GLY A 912 32.37 65.12 17.60
CA GLY A 912 33.01 65.44 16.31
C GLY A 912 32.06 66.02 15.25
N ALA A 913 32.53 66.18 14.03
CA ALA A 913 31.77 66.84 12.96
C ALA A 913 30.88 65.85 12.19
N HIS A 914 29.57 66.11 12.14
CA HIS A 914 28.56 65.36 11.40
C HIS A 914 27.95 66.28 10.32
N GLY A 915 28.05 65.86 9.06
CA GLY A 915 27.73 66.67 7.88
C GLY A 915 26.84 65.94 6.89
N PHE A 916 25.86 65.18 7.39
CA PHE A 916 24.85 64.57 6.54
C PHE A 916 23.81 65.61 6.10
N THR A 917 23.35 65.56 4.86
CA THR A 917 22.48 66.62 4.30
C THR A 917 21.00 66.32 4.43
N GLY A 918 20.60 65.22 5.05
CA GLY A 918 19.20 64.91 5.36
C GLY A 918 18.76 65.49 6.71
N PRO A 919 17.45 65.53 7.00
CA PRO A 919 16.93 66.09 8.24
C PRO A 919 17.33 65.26 9.47
N THR A 920 17.44 65.92 10.61
CA THR A 920 17.56 65.27 11.92
C THR A 920 16.21 65.27 12.62
N ILE A 921 15.74 64.11 13.06
CA ILE A 921 14.48 63.94 13.79
C ILE A 921 14.79 63.32 15.14
N VAL A 922 14.42 63.99 16.23
CA VAL A 922 14.47 63.44 17.59
C VAL A 922 13.04 63.15 18.03
N ALA A 923 12.66 61.88 17.93
CA ALA A 923 11.30 61.42 18.17
C ALA A 923 11.06 60.92 19.61
N ALA A 924 12.12 60.49 20.31
CA ALA A 924 12.06 60.16 21.74
C ALA A 924 13.43 60.35 22.44
N GLY A 925 13.40 60.55 23.76
CA GLY A 925 14.58 60.59 24.62
C GLY A 925 15.44 61.86 24.45
N GLY A 926 16.76 61.68 24.49
CA GLY A 926 17.74 62.76 24.38
C GLY A 926 18.64 62.67 23.14
N LEU A 927 18.96 63.81 22.53
CA LEU A 927 20.11 63.97 21.63
C LEU A 927 21.13 64.91 22.29
N GLY A 928 22.39 64.46 22.40
CA GLY A 928 23.49 65.18 23.02
C GLY A 928 24.58 65.55 22.01
N LEU A 929 25.08 66.78 22.02
CA LEU A 929 26.28 67.20 21.27
C LEU A 929 27.37 67.67 22.24
N THR A 930 28.58 67.11 22.14
CA THR A 930 29.72 67.58 22.95
C THR A 930 30.25 68.93 22.45
N ALA A 931 31.13 69.59 23.22
CA ALA A 931 31.71 70.88 22.84
C ALA A 931 32.49 70.85 21.52
N SER A 932 33.05 69.69 21.17
CA SER A 932 33.76 69.43 19.91
C SER A 932 32.85 68.94 18.79
N ALA A 933 31.56 68.75 19.04
CA ALA A 933 30.63 68.25 18.05
C ALA A 933 30.11 69.37 17.14
N SER A 934 29.90 69.08 15.86
CA SER A 934 29.15 69.92 14.93
C SER A 934 28.08 69.08 14.26
N LEU A 935 26.84 69.55 14.26
CA LEU A 935 25.73 68.92 13.55
C LEU A 935 25.18 69.92 12.52
N VAL A 936 25.49 69.66 11.25
CA VAL A 936 24.99 70.44 10.11
C VAL A 936 23.91 69.64 9.41
N SER A 937 22.65 70.07 9.52
CA SER A 937 21.48 69.39 8.95
C SER A 937 20.48 70.43 8.47
N PRO A 938 19.82 70.30 7.30
CA PRO A 938 18.92 71.32 6.78
C PRO A 938 17.73 71.61 7.71
N VAL A 939 17.22 70.60 8.43
CA VAL A 939 16.12 70.72 9.38
C VAL A 939 16.36 69.82 10.58
N ILE A 940 16.12 70.36 11.78
CA ILE A 940 16.12 69.60 13.04
C ILE A 940 14.71 69.67 13.63
N THR A 941 14.07 68.51 13.81
CA THR A 941 12.72 68.38 14.38
C THR A 941 12.79 67.70 15.74
N LEU A 942 12.22 68.35 16.78
CA LEU A 942 12.13 67.83 18.14
C LEU A 942 10.67 67.56 18.51
N ALA A 943 10.33 66.30 18.83
CA ALA A 943 8.96 65.87 19.12
C ALA A 943 8.77 65.49 20.60
N GLY A 944 8.75 66.48 21.50
CA GLY A 944 8.62 66.25 22.95
C GLY A 944 9.90 65.74 23.65
N THR A 945 11.08 65.94 23.07
CA THR A 945 12.38 65.36 23.46
C THR A 945 13.46 66.38 23.86
N THR A 946 14.47 65.97 24.62
CA THR A 946 15.58 66.84 25.06
C THR A 946 16.70 66.92 24.03
N LEU A 947 17.15 68.14 23.68
CA LEU A 947 18.41 68.38 22.97
C LEU A 947 19.37 69.12 23.90
N THR A 948 20.47 68.46 24.26
CA THR A 948 21.58 69.08 25.00
C THR A 948 22.73 69.31 24.03
N HIS A 949 23.23 70.54 23.87
CA HIS A 949 24.31 70.79 22.91
C HIS A 949 25.35 71.72 23.50
N ALA A 950 26.62 71.32 23.52
CA ALA A 950 27.74 72.20 23.86
C ALA A 950 28.55 72.63 22.62
N GLY A 951 28.28 72.04 21.45
CA GLY A 951 28.96 72.28 20.18
C GLY A 951 28.12 73.08 19.17
N THR A 952 28.52 73.04 17.89
CA THR A 952 27.91 73.82 16.80
C THR A 952 26.67 73.13 16.24
N LEU A 953 25.57 73.88 16.10
CA LEU A 953 24.34 73.49 15.41
C LEU A 953 24.11 74.41 14.22
N ALA A 954 23.90 73.86 13.02
CA ALA A 954 23.55 74.63 11.83
C ALA A 954 22.39 73.96 11.07
N GLY A 955 21.27 74.69 10.88
CA GLY A 955 20.04 74.14 10.31
C GLY A 955 18.74 74.80 10.80
N GLY A 956 17.64 74.64 10.04
CA GLY A 956 16.32 75.13 10.45
C GLY A 956 15.73 74.30 11.60
N LEU A 957 15.59 74.89 12.79
CA LEU A 957 15.03 74.20 13.96
C LEU A 957 13.50 74.34 14.03
N THR A 958 12.80 73.21 14.06
CA THR A 958 11.34 73.13 14.30
C THR A 958 11.09 72.47 15.66
N ASN A 959 10.56 73.24 16.62
CA ASN A 959 10.38 72.79 18.02
C ASN A 959 8.89 72.74 18.41
N ALA A 960 8.40 71.56 18.80
CA ALA A 960 7.06 71.36 19.35
C ALA A 960 7.07 71.26 20.89
N GLY A 961 7.71 72.22 21.57
CA GLY A 961 7.51 72.50 23.00
C GLY A 961 8.53 71.92 24.01
N ILE A 962 9.86 71.95 23.76
CA ILE A 962 10.87 71.43 24.72
C ILE A 962 12.03 72.39 25.06
N THR A 963 12.70 72.07 26.19
CA THR A 963 13.93 72.60 26.80
C THR A 963 15.20 72.40 25.96
N LEU A 964 15.86 73.51 25.60
CA LEU A 964 17.23 73.56 25.07
C LEU A 964 18.18 73.95 26.22
N THR A 965 19.24 73.20 26.46
CA THR A 965 20.28 73.57 27.44
C THR A 965 21.61 73.85 26.75
N SER A 966 21.88 75.16 26.60
CA SER A 966 23.14 75.93 26.43
C SER A 966 24.18 75.57 25.35
N GLY A 967 24.25 76.38 24.28
CA GLY A 967 25.39 76.56 23.34
C GLY A 967 25.09 77.61 22.24
N THR A 968 26.07 78.05 21.44
CA THR A 968 25.89 79.04 20.36
C THR A 968 25.17 78.45 19.13
N SER A 969 23.98 78.94 18.80
CA SER A 969 23.24 78.63 17.57
C SER A 969 23.42 79.77 16.55
N GLU A 970 23.95 79.49 15.36
CA GLU A 970 23.86 80.42 14.22
C GLU A 970 22.63 80.06 13.39
N GLY A 971 21.79 81.07 13.11
CA GLY A 971 20.41 80.93 12.62
C GLY A 971 20.26 80.54 11.16
#